data_AF-A0A239LB61-F1
#
_entry.id   AF-A0A239LB61-F1
#
_cell.length_a   1.000
_cell.length_b   1.000
_cell.length_c   1.000
_cell.angle_alpha   90.00
_cell.angle_beta   90.00
_cell.angle_gamma   90.00
#
_symmetry.space_group_name_H-M   'P 1'
#
loop_
_entity.id
_entity.type
_entity.pdbx_description
1 polymer ?
#
loop_
_entity_poly.entity_id
_entity_poly.type
_entity_poly.pdbx_seq_one_letter_code
_entity_poly.pdbx_strand_id
1 'polypeptide(L)'
;EHLDGAEGWPAIYDRAYLQANIAGGEGFDWFYASAADRTSQVRTAITDGAASKPWVFRYKDLRAWWSNPHYNRPGGVESGTPTAWVPQSKPIWFTELGCPAIDRGTNQPNVFFDPKSSESFTPHFSRGWRDDAIQRAYLEATYLWWGAPANNPLSSVYGARMVHVPECAAWTWDARPYPFFPALTDVWTDGANWRLGHWLTGRLGAASLAALVRHLCLRAGLPEARIDVSGLWGAVEGYAITALESPRASITTLSRHFGFDAVETEGVIRFVMRGRASVATLVHDDLVAAREGDVLELTRGQETELPQALKWQVARADEDYDAALVEARRITVDTTRIASESFPMAVPPEEAERRCRRALMEAWVGRETAAFRLPPSRLALDPADAIRLEHDGRLVDLRLVSIADAEARGIEAVREDRATYDLPPGDPRAASLTRAVVFGAPDAVLMDLPQLTEDQPAHRPLVAAHAVPWPGEMAVFRSPSTDGFELVTTFGSRARIGMLVSDLYAGHTSRFDLGNALVVDLLTGTLESVTDLTLFGGANALAIESAPGVWEIVQAGAAELLAPGRYRLTRLLRGQRGTEGAMGNPAPAGGRVVVLDTALASLPIAEADLGIPWNWRIGPASRPVSDETYVAQAFTPTGAGLRPFSVAHVAQPWRTPRTPGDLTIRWTRRSRALAADSWGAVEVSLAEELEAYEVEILDGATVKRVLSTATTSAIYTAAQQSADWGAPLGPGDTLDVRIFQLSALIGRGAPKTVTLTF
;
A
#
# COMPACT_ATOMS: atom_id res chain seq x y z
N GLU A 1 6.07 -42.63 16.18
CA GLU A 1 6.06 -41.88 17.46
C GLU A 1 7.44 -41.25 17.67
N HIS A 2 7.52 -40.09 18.35
CA HIS A 2 8.78 -39.39 18.62
C HIS A 2 9.27 -39.70 20.04
N LEU A 3 10.58 -39.83 20.24
CA LEU A 3 11.21 -40.14 21.52
C LEU A 3 10.86 -39.10 22.59
N ASP A 4 10.86 -37.81 22.25
CA ASP A 4 10.46 -36.76 23.22
C ASP A 4 9.02 -36.93 23.71
N GLY A 5 8.12 -37.40 22.84
CA GLY A 5 6.75 -37.72 23.23
C GLY A 5 6.69 -38.91 24.20
N ALA A 6 7.54 -39.91 24.00
CA ALA A 6 7.68 -41.05 24.91
C ALA A 6 8.36 -40.67 26.25
N GLU A 7 9.21 -39.63 26.24
CA GLU A 7 9.82 -39.02 27.43
C GLU A 7 8.85 -38.10 28.20
N GLY A 8 7.59 -38.00 27.76
CA GLY A 8 6.53 -37.29 28.47
C GLY A 8 6.29 -35.85 28.02
N TRP A 9 6.84 -35.42 26.88
CA TRP A 9 6.56 -34.10 26.30
C TRP A 9 5.38 -34.17 25.32
N PRO A 10 4.17 -33.73 25.73
CA PRO A 10 2.95 -34.00 24.97
C PRO A 10 2.78 -33.11 23.74
N ALA A 11 3.47 -31.96 23.69
CA ALA A 11 3.29 -30.96 22.63
C ALA A 11 4.55 -30.13 22.40
N ILE A 12 4.73 -29.68 21.15
CA ILE A 12 5.85 -28.80 20.74
C ILE A 12 5.76 -27.38 21.32
N TYR A 13 4.59 -27.01 21.86
CA TYR A 13 4.34 -25.72 22.50
C TYR A 13 4.65 -25.75 24.01
N ASP A 14 4.95 -26.91 24.57
CA ASP A 14 5.22 -27.06 26.00
C ASP A 14 6.44 -26.20 26.37
N ARG A 15 6.20 -25.24 27.27
CA ARG A 15 7.24 -24.28 27.67
C ARG A 15 8.38 -24.96 28.41
N ALA A 16 8.11 -25.96 29.25
CA ALA A 16 9.16 -26.69 29.96
C ALA A 16 9.98 -27.54 28.97
N TYR A 17 9.35 -28.13 27.96
CA TYR A 17 10.04 -28.82 26.86
C TYR A 17 11.00 -27.87 26.12
N LEU A 18 10.48 -26.71 25.70
CA LEU A 18 11.28 -25.71 24.98
C LEU A 18 12.44 -25.19 25.85
N GLN A 19 12.20 -24.96 27.15
CA GLN A 19 13.23 -24.51 28.08
C GLN A 19 14.31 -25.55 28.36
N ALA A 20 13.94 -26.82 28.52
CA ALA A 20 14.88 -27.93 28.67
C ALA A 20 15.83 -28.04 27.46
N ASN A 21 15.36 -27.62 26.27
CA ASN A 21 16.13 -27.59 25.05
C ASN A 21 16.96 -26.29 24.83
N ILE A 22 17.01 -25.34 25.77
CA ILE A 22 17.88 -24.16 25.62
C ILE A 22 19.33 -24.52 25.97
N ALA A 23 19.54 -25.22 27.09
CA ALA A 23 20.84 -25.68 27.57
C ALA A 23 20.89 -27.20 27.79
N GLY A 24 20.23 -27.95 26.89
CA GLY A 24 20.12 -29.42 26.87
C GLY A 24 19.54 -29.91 25.55
N GLY A 25 19.50 -31.20 25.26
CA GLY A 25 18.97 -31.76 24.00
C GLY A 25 19.89 -31.60 22.79
N GLU A 26 19.32 -31.46 21.58
CA GLU A 26 20.08 -31.36 20.32
C GLU A 26 21.04 -30.16 20.34
N GLY A 27 22.32 -30.39 20.02
CA GLY A 27 23.36 -29.36 20.01
C GLY A 27 23.98 -29.05 21.36
N PHE A 28 23.58 -29.77 22.43
CA PHE A 28 24.19 -29.69 23.75
C PHE A 28 24.50 -31.07 24.31
N ASP A 29 23.51 -31.94 24.46
CA ASP A 29 23.72 -33.30 24.96
C ASP A 29 24.10 -34.25 23.81
N TRP A 30 23.45 -34.10 22.66
CA TRP A 30 23.58 -35.00 21.52
C TRP A 30 23.38 -34.28 20.17
N PHE A 31 23.70 -34.94 19.07
CA PHE A 31 23.45 -34.50 17.70
C PHE A 31 23.07 -35.70 16.80
N TYR A 32 22.51 -35.43 15.61
CA TYR A 32 22.29 -36.43 14.58
C TYR A 32 23.44 -36.42 13.58
N ALA A 33 24.11 -37.56 13.37
CA ALA A 33 25.28 -37.66 12.48
C ALA A 33 24.90 -37.68 10.99
N SER A 34 23.65 -38.01 10.67
CA SER A 34 23.11 -38.03 9.31
C SER A 34 21.61 -37.71 9.28
N ALA A 35 21.06 -37.47 8.08
CA ALA A 35 19.62 -37.34 7.88
C ALA A 35 18.85 -38.64 8.19
N ALA A 36 19.48 -39.80 7.94
CA ALA A 36 18.94 -41.10 8.32
C ALA A 36 18.82 -41.21 9.85
N ASP A 37 19.87 -40.84 10.59
CA ASP A 37 19.87 -40.82 12.06
C ASP A 37 18.82 -39.88 12.62
N ARG A 38 18.61 -38.72 12.00
CA ARG A 38 17.53 -37.79 12.40
C ARG A 38 16.15 -38.42 12.23
N THR A 39 15.95 -39.20 11.16
CA THR A 39 14.66 -39.86 10.85
C THR A 39 14.41 -41.04 11.80
N SER A 40 15.45 -41.82 12.11
CA SER A 40 15.39 -42.93 13.07
C SER A 40 15.58 -42.49 14.53
N GLN A 41 15.79 -41.19 14.77
CA GLN A 41 16.04 -40.58 16.07
C GLN A 41 17.26 -41.18 16.81
N VAL A 42 18.33 -41.49 16.08
CA VAL A 42 19.60 -42.01 16.62
C VAL A 42 20.44 -40.84 17.14
N ARG A 43 20.32 -40.57 18.45
CA ARG A 43 21.00 -39.47 19.16
C ARG A 43 22.44 -39.83 19.50
N THR A 44 23.42 -39.15 18.90
CA THR A 44 24.85 -39.34 19.19
C THR A 44 25.33 -38.34 20.22
N ALA A 45 25.91 -38.79 21.34
CA ALA A 45 26.37 -37.89 22.41
C ALA A 45 27.49 -36.94 21.94
N ILE A 46 27.44 -35.68 22.38
CA ILE A 46 28.49 -34.70 22.12
C ILE A 46 29.61 -34.89 23.16
N THR A 47 30.79 -35.29 22.70
CA THR A 47 31.98 -35.52 23.52
C THR A 47 33.23 -34.88 22.89
N ASP A 48 34.21 -34.56 23.74
CA ASP A 48 35.52 -34.05 23.35
C ASP A 48 36.64 -35.09 23.57
N GLY A 49 36.27 -36.36 23.77
CA GLY A 49 37.19 -37.45 24.00
C GLY A 49 38.19 -37.14 25.10
N ALA A 50 39.49 -37.23 24.78
CA ALA A 50 40.58 -37.09 25.75
C ALA A 50 40.66 -35.72 26.44
N ALA A 51 40.26 -34.63 25.77
CA ALA A 51 40.35 -33.28 26.34
C ALA A 51 39.20 -32.94 27.30
N SER A 52 38.13 -33.74 27.31
CA SER A 52 37.00 -33.62 28.26
C SER A 52 36.36 -32.22 28.33
N LYS A 53 36.37 -31.45 27.23
CA LYS A 53 35.69 -30.15 27.09
C LYS A 53 34.59 -30.21 26.02
N PRO A 54 33.50 -30.99 26.23
CA PRO A 54 32.44 -31.15 25.23
C PRO A 54 31.80 -29.81 24.82
N TRP A 55 31.82 -28.80 25.69
CA TRP A 55 31.31 -27.46 25.41
C TRP A 55 31.93 -26.79 24.19
N VAL A 56 33.13 -27.19 23.74
CA VAL A 56 33.75 -26.69 22.51
C VAL A 56 32.93 -27.06 21.26
N PHE A 57 32.17 -28.15 21.32
CA PHE A 57 31.31 -28.62 20.23
C PHE A 57 29.81 -28.31 20.45
N ARG A 58 29.43 -27.85 21.66
CA ARG A 58 28.06 -27.51 22.00
C ARG A 58 27.77 -26.07 21.58
N TYR A 59 27.25 -25.86 20.38
CA TYR A 59 27.01 -24.53 19.82
C TYR A 59 26.05 -23.65 20.63
N LYS A 60 25.27 -24.23 21.55
CA LYS A 60 24.36 -23.51 22.46
C LYS A 60 24.82 -23.45 23.92
N ASP A 61 25.99 -24.00 24.27
CA ASP A 61 26.53 -23.96 25.63
C ASP A 61 27.19 -22.60 25.95
N LEU A 62 26.35 -21.56 25.96
CA LEU A 62 26.77 -20.17 26.18
C LEU A 62 27.44 -20.01 27.55
N ARG A 63 26.97 -20.77 28.56
CA ARG A 63 27.53 -20.70 29.92
C ARG A 63 28.96 -21.20 29.95
N ALA A 64 29.22 -22.40 29.44
CA ALA A 64 30.57 -22.94 29.46
C ALA A 64 31.50 -22.15 28.53
N TRP A 65 31.01 -21.72 27.36
CA TRP A 65 31.78 -20.85 26.48
C TRP A 65 32.19 -19.55 27.18
N TRP A 66 31.27 -18.90 27.89
CA TRP A 66 31.53 -17.64 28.58
C TRP A 66 32.41 -17.78 29.82
N SER A 67 32.30 -18.88 30.56
CA SER A 67 32.94 -19.06 31.86
C SER A 67 34.31 -19.76 31.83
N ASN A 68 34.71 -20.35 30.70
CA ASN A 68 35.96 -21.11 30.58
C ASN A 68 37.06 -20.36 29.79
N PRO A 69 38.35 -20.63 30.07
CA PRO A 69 39.45 -20.22 29.20
C PRO A 69 39.38 -20.95 27.86
N HIS A 70 39.69 -20.25 26.77
CA HIS A 70 39.66 -20.81 25.42
C HIS A 70 41.05 -21.20 24.95
N TYR A 71 41.15 -22.24 24.14
CA TYR A 71 42.40 -22.76 23.61
C TYR A 71 42.25 -23.05 22.11
N ASN A 72 43.24 -22.67 21.31
CA ASN A 72 43.23 -22.98 19.89
C ASN A 72 43.44 -24.49 19.66
N ARG A 73 42.78 -25.05 18.64
CA ARG A 73 42.85 -26.47 18.31
C ARG A 73 43.23 -26.75 16.84
N PRO A 74 44.42 -26.33 16.37
CA PRO A 74 44.85 -26.60 15.00
C PRO A 74 44.91 -28.12 14.76
N GLY A 75 44.26 -28.60 13.69
CA GLY A 75 44.15 -30.04 13.41
C GLY A 75 43.40 -30.85 14.47
N GLY A 76 42.61 -30.21 15.33
CA GLY A 76 41.84 -30.86 16.40
C GLY A 76 42.59 -31.07 17.72
N VAL A 77 43.85 -30.65 17.82
CA VAL A 77 44.69 -30.83 19.03
C VAL A 77 44.77 -29.53 19.83
N GLU A 78 44.43 -29.58 21.12
CA GLU A 78 44.44 -28.40 21.99
C GLU A 78 45.85 -27.85 22.25
N SER A 79 46.00 -26.54 22.10
CA SER A 79 47.24 -25.82 22.40
C SER A 79 47.48 -25.76 23.92
N GLY A 80 48.75 -25.79 24.35
CA GLY A 80 49.10 -25.71 25.79
C GLY A 80 48.87 -24.34 26.44
N THR A 81 48.60 -23.30 25.66
CA THR A 81 48.36 -21.93 26.15
C THR A 81 46.97 -21.44 25.75
N PRO A 82 46.23 -20.78 26.65
CA PRO A 82 44.93 -20.21 26.31
C PRO A 82 45.07 -19.02 25.35
N THR A 83 43.98 -18.69 24.67
CA THR A 83 43.86 -17.46 23.88
C THR A 83 43.79 -16.24 24.80
N ALA A 84 43.76 -15.04 24.22
CA ALA A 84 43.55 -13.79 24.96
C ALA A 84 42.15 -13.64 25.56
N TRP A 85 41.24 -14.61 25.35
CA TRP A 85 39.91 -14.59 25.96
C TRP A 85 40.02 -14.65 27.49
N VAL A 86 39.44 -13.65 28.15
CA VAL A 86 39.28 -13.65 29.61
C VAL A 86 37.86 -14.13 29.93
N PRO A 87 37.71 -15.22 30.70
CA PRO A 87 36.40 -15.71 31.11
C PRO A 87 35.56 -14.62 31.77
N GLN A 88 34.27 -14.59 31.45
CA GLN A 88 33.30 -13.65 32.02
C GLN A 88 33.57 -12.16 31.72
N SER A 89 34.45 -11.85 30.77
CA SER A 89 34.91 -10.47 30.53
C SER A 89 33.86 -9.54 29.91
N LYS A 90 32.85 -10.09 29.23
CA LYS A 90 31.77 -9.31 28.58
C LYS A 90 30.43 -10.03 28.68
N PRO A 91 29.30 -9.32 28.75
CA PRO A 91 27.98 -9.92 28.60
C PRO A 91 27.73 -10.41 27.17
N ILE A 92 26.74 -11.28 27.02
CA ILE A 92 26.20 -11.79 25.75
C ILE A 92 24.87 -11.09 25.47
N TRP A 93 24.74 -10.54 24.27
CA TRP A 93 23.49 -9.99 23.72
C TRP A 93 23.13 -10.78 22.46
N PHE A 94 21.88 -11.18 22.33
CA PHE A 94 21.39 -11.78 21.10
C PHE A 94 21.00 -10.66 20.14
N THR A 95 21.74 -10.51 19.05
CA THR A 95 21.39 -9.57 17.97
C THR A 95 20.19 -10.05 17.17
N GLU A 96 19.96 -11.37 17.15
CA GLU A 96 18.79 -12.02 16.57
C GLU A 96 18.35 -13.17 17.47
N LEU A 97 17.11 -13.12 17.94
CA LEU A 97 16.47 -14.18 18.70
C LEU A 97 15.06 -14.42 18.13
N GLY A 98 14.79 -15.61 17.61
CA GLY A 98 13.47 -15.95 17.12
C GLY A 98 13.43 -17.32 16.44
N CYS A 99 12.23 -17.74 16.05
CA CYS A 99 12.02 -18.84 15.15
C CYS A 99 10.95 -18.44 14.11
N PRO A 100 10.90 -19.10 12.94
CA PRO A 100 9.87 -18.83 11.95
C PRO A 100 8.48 -19.22 12.49
N ALA A 101 7.45 -18.44 12.13
CA ALA A 101 6.06 -18.71 12.49
C ALA A 101 5.45 -19.82 11.61
N ILE A 102 6.06 -21.00 11.70
CA ILE A 102 5.75 -22.18 10.92
C ILE A 102 5.68 -23.37 11.87
N ASP A 103 4.83 -24.35 11.59
CA ASP A 103 4.72 -25.60 12.33
C ASP A 103 6.12 -26.16 12.64
N ARG A 104 6.41 -26.45 13.91
CA ARG A 104 7.74 -26.92 14.38
C ARG A 104 8.89 -25.94 14.08
N GLY A 105 8.60 -24.64 14.06
CA GLY A 105 9.57 -23.54 13.93
C GLY A 105 10.79 -23.69 14.82
N THR A 106 10.58 -24.20 16.03
CA THR A 106 11.61 -24.39 17.06
C THR A 106 12.59 -25.53 16.78
N ASN A 107 12.28 -26.45 15.86
CA ASN A 107 13.20 -27.54 15.50
C ASN A 107 14.44 -27.04 14.76
N GLN A 108 14.32 -25.89 14.07
CA GLN A 108 15.43 -25.27 13.36
C GLN A 108 15.25 -23.74 13.32
N PRO A 109 15.43 -23.04 14.46
CA PRO A 109 15.06 -21.63 14.61
C PRO A 109 15.77 -20.67 13.62
N ASN A 110 16.92 -21.09 13.09
CA ASN A 110 17.75 -20.33 12.17
C ASN A 110 17.34 -20.44 10.68
N VAL A 111 16.35 -21.28 10.34
CA VAL A 111 15.91 -21.44 8.94
C VAL A 111 14.95 -20.34 8.54
N PHE A 112 15.17 -19.79 7.34
CA PHE A 112 14.33 -18.75 6.74
C PHE A 112 13.49 -19.32 5.60
N PHE A 113 12.27 -18.80 5.49
CA PHE A 113 11.38 -19.03 4.36
C PHE A 113 11.34 -17.80 3.47
N ASP A 114 11.79 -17.95 2.23
CA ASP A 114 11.66 -16.94 1.17
C ASP A 114 11.33 -17.64 -0.16
N PRO A 115 10.11 -17.54 -0.71
CA PRO A 115 9.73 -18.21 -1.94
C PRO A 115 10.55 -17.77 -3.17
N LYS A 116 11.35 -16.71 -3.07
CA LYS A 116 12.24 -16.23 -4.14
C LYS A 116 13.68 -16.71 -4.00
N SER A 117 14.05 -17.34 -2.88
CA SER A 117 15.42 -17.78 -2.61
C SER A 117 15.59 -19.28 -2.82
N SER A 118 16.72 -19.68 -3.40
CA SER A 118 17.15 -21.09 -3.45
C SER A 118 17.59 -21.64 -2.09
N GLU A 119 17.80 -20.77 -1.10
CA GLU A 119 18.14 -21.13 0.28
C GLU A 119 16.90 -21.13 1.21
N SER A 120 15.71 -21.23 0.63
CA SER A 120 14.44 -21.28 1.36
C SER A 120 14.11 -22.69 1.81
N PHE A 121 13.95 -22.87 3.11
CA PHE A 121 13.65 -24.17 3.71
C PHE A 121 12.52 -24.07 4.74
N THR A 122 11.91 -25.21 5.06
CA THR A 122 11.08 -25.36 6.25
C THR A 122 11.88 -26.08 7.33
N PRO A 123 11.62 -25.83 8.63
CA PRO A 123 12.30 -26.51 9.72
C PRO A 123 12.16 -28.03 9.65
N HIS A 124 13.06 -28.75 10.31
CA HIS A 124 13.04 -30.22 10.33
C HIS A 124 11.66 -30.79 10.70
N PHE A 125 11.14 -31.62 9.80
CA PHE A 125 9.82 -32.26 9.89
C PHE A 125 8.63 -31.30 9.99
N SER A 126 8.81 -30.01 9.71
CA SER A 126 7.71 -29.05 9.60
C SER A 126 6.77 -29.45 8.45
N ARG A 127 5.46 -29.28 8.67
CA ARG A 127 4.45 -29.44 7.62
C ARG A 127 4.31 -28.22 6.71
N GLY A 128 5.05 -27.15 6.98
CA GLY A 128 4.98 -25.91 6.19
C GLY A 128 3.76 -25.04 6.49
N TRP A 129 3.03 -25.32 7.58
CA TRP A 129 1.82 -24.59 7.94
C TRP A 129 2.17 -23.37 8.78
N ARG A 130 1.45 -22.25 8.60
CA ARG A 130 1.58 -21.08 9.48
C ARG A 130 1.25 -21.48 10.92
N ASP A 131 2.08 -21.05 11.85
CA ASP A 131 1.89 -21.27 13.27
C ASP A 131 2.47 -20.10 14.06
N ASP A 132 1.60 -19.16 14.43
CA ASP A 132 2.02 -18.00 15.22
C ASP A 132 2.21 -18.37 16.70
N ALA A 133 1.56 -19.44 17.18
CA ALA A 133 1.61 -19.88 18.56
C ALA A 133 2.97 -20.49 18.92
N ILE A 134 3.60 -21.25 18.01
CA ILE A 134 4.93 -21.82 18.24
C ILE A 134 6.02 -20.74 18.30
N GLN A 135 5.93 -19.70 17.48
CA GLN A 135 6.83 -18.55 17.54
C GLN A 135 6.72 -17.83 18.88
N ARG A 136 5.48 -17.60 19.33
CA ARG A 136 5.24 -17.01 20.65
C ARG A 136 5.79 -17.89 21.77
N ALA A 137 5.52 -19.19 21.74
CA ALA A 137 6.00 -20.13 22.74
C ALA A 137 7.54 -20.16 22.84
N TYR A 138 8.24 -20.11 21.70
CA TYR A 138 9.70 -20.01 21.65
C TYR A 138 10.24 -18.76 22.33
N LEU A 139 9.67 -17.59 22.00
CA LEU A 139 10.09 -16.31 22.58
C LEU A 139 9.82 -16.31 24.09
N GLU A 140 8.62 -16.71 24.51
CA GLU A 140 8.26 -16.81 25.93
C GLU A 140 9.20 -17.77 26.68
N ALA A 141 9.46 -18.96 26.14
CA ALA A 141 10.38 -19.93 26.74
C ALA A 141 11.80 -19.34 26.91
N THR A 142 12.32 -18.69 25.88
CA THR A 142 13.69 -18.16 25.87
C THR A 142 13.88 -16.97 26.81
N TYR A 143 12.98 -15.99 26.75
CA TYR A 143 13.06 -14.80 27.63
C TYR A 143 12.87 -15.18 29.09
N LEU A 144 11.91 -16.07 29.42
CA LEU A 144 11.71 -16.52 30.79
C LEU A 144 12.89 -17.34 31.32
N TRP A 145 13.51 -18.18 30.47
CA TRP A 145 14.67 -18.97 30.86
C TRP A 145 15.88 -18.10 31.21
N TRP A 146 16.25 -17.15 30.34
CA TRP A 146 17.38 -16.25 30.59
C TRP A 146 17.09 -15.18 31.64
N GLY A 147 15.81 -14.86 31.87
CA GLY A 147 15.38 -13.99 32.97
C GLY A 147 15.55 -14.64 34.35
N ALA A 148 15.57 -15.97 34.44
CA ALA A 148 15.75 -16.69 35.69
C ALA A 148 17.23 -16.64 36.16
N PRO A 149 17.51 -16.13 37.38
CA PRO A 149 18.87 -16.05 37.92
C PRO A 149 19.66 -17.37 37.94
N ALA A 150 18.97 -18.51 38.10
CA ALA A 150 19.60 -19.83 38.13
C ALA A 150 20.24 -20.21 36.78
N ASN A 151 19.68 -19.71 35.68
CA ASN A 151 20.13 -20.00 34.31
C ASN A 151 21.13 -18.98 33.79
N ASN A 152 21.15 -17.79 34.38
CA ASN A 152 21.94 -16.65 33.92
C ASN A 152 22.88 -16.17 35.05
N PRO A 153 24.12 -16.71 35.15
CA PRO A 153 25.03 -16.42 36.26
C PRO A 153 25.52 -14.96 36.27
N LEU A 154 26.01 -14.49 37.42
CA LEU A 154 26.67 -13.19 37.55
C LEU A 154 28.16 -13.30 37.21
N SER A 155 28.68 -12.29 36.50
CA SER A 155 30.11 -12.13 36.26
C SER A 155 30.83 -11.72 37.53
N SER A 156 31.91 -12.43 37.83
CA SER A 156 32.89 -12.03 38.83
C SER A 156 33.73 -10.81 38.41
N VAL A 157 33.74 -10.45 37.12
CA VAL A 157 34.54 -9.34 36.57
C VAL A 157 33.78 -8.02 36.61
N TYR A 158 32.52 -8.01 36.19
CA TYR A 158 31.72 -6.79 36.04
C TYR A 158 30.43 -6.76 36.87
N GLY A 159 30.13 -7.79 37.65
CA GLY A 159 29.02 -7.80 38.62
C GLY A 159 27.61 -7.85 38.03
N ALA A 160 27.45 -8.10 36.73
CA ALA A 160 26.14 -8.25 36.08
C ALA A 160 25.98 -9.62 35.41
N ARG A 161 24.77 -9.90 34.90
CA ARG A 161 24.38 -11.21 34.33
C ARG A 161 25.17 -11.53 33.05
N MET A 162 25.35 -12.83 32.77
CA MET A 162 25.99 -13.33 31.55
C MET A 162 25.22 -12.92 30.30
N VAL A 163 23.94 -13.20 30.22
CA VAL A 163 23.05 -12.74 29.13
C VAL A 163 22.37 -11.47 29.61
N HIS A 164 22.58 -10.36 28.90
CA HIS A 164 21.90 -9.10 29.21
C HIS A 164 20.60 -9.03 28.41
N VAL A 165 19.57 -9.69 28.95
CA VAL A 165 18.25 -9.86 28.32
C VAL A 165 17.63 -8.55 27.79
N PRO A 166 17.74 -7.39 28.47
CA PRO A 166 17.17 -6.14 27.96
C PRO A 166 17.75 -5.66 26.62
N GLU A 167 18.96 -6.11 26.24
CA GLU A 167 19.62 -5.76 24.97
C GLU A 167 19.51 -6.88 23.93
N CYS A 168 18.74 -7.95 24.21
CA CYS A 168 18.50 -9.02 23.25
C CYS A 168 17.34 -8.66 22.32
N ALA A 169 17.60 -8.67 21.02
CA ALA A 169 16.63 -8.29 19.98
C ALA A 169 15.85 -9.50 19.46
N ALA A 170 14.53 -9.44 19.59
CA ALA A 170 13.63 -10.42 18.97
C ALA A 170 13.57 -10.18 17.46
N TRP A 171 13.92 -11.20 16.69
CA TRP A 171 13.91 -11.16 15.23
C TRP A 171 12.54 -11.62 14.70
N THR A 172 11.82 -10.90 13.82
CA THR A 172 12.12 -9.58 13.23
C THR A 172 10.93 -8.62 13.29
N TRP A 173 11.09 -7.49 13.96
CA TRP A 173 10.07 -6.43 13.97
C TRP A 173 10.29 -5.47 12.80
N ASP A 174 9.22 -5.19 12.08
CA ASP A 174 9.20 -4.36 10.87
C ASP A 174 8.39 -3.08 11.13
N ALA A 175 8.94 -1.93 10.72
CA ALA A 175 8.29 -0.63 10.90
C ALA A 175 7.12 -0.39 9.93
N ARG A 176 6.99 -1.19 8.87
CA ARG A 176 5.83 -1.11 7.96
C ARG A 176 4.55 -1.47 8.72
N PRO A 177 3.48 -0.66 8.63
CA PRO A 177 2.31 -0.84 9.46
C PRO A 177 1.52 -2.10 9.07
N TYR A 178 1.17 -2.91 10.07
CA TYR A 178 0.18 -3.97 9.89
C TYR A 178 -1.24 -3.36 9.86
N PRO A 179 -2.17 -3.84 8.99
CA PRO A 179 -2.02 -4.96 8.06
C PRO A 179 -1.46 -4.59 6.66
N PHE A 180 -1.18 -3.31 6.38
CA PHE A 180 -0.70 -2.86 5.08
C PHE A 180 0.56 -3.58 4.60
N PHE A 181 1.51 -3.84 5.49
CA PHE A 181 2.44 -4.95 5.33
C PHE A 181 1.93 -6.12 6.20
N PRO A 182 1.75 -7.33 5.62
CA PRO A 182 2.19 -7.76 4.28
C PRO A 182 1.17 -7.58 3.14
N ALA A 183 -0.03 -7.08 3.39
CA ALA A 183 -1.16 -7.23 2.44
C ALA A 183 -1.02 -6.45 1.13
N LEU A 184 -0.44 -5.24 1.13
CA LEU A 184 -0.29 -4.38 -0.06
C LEU A 184 0.86 -4.85 -0.96
N THR A 185 0.64 -5.93 -1.69
CA THR A 185 1.64 -6.56 -2.56
C THR A 185 2.00 -5.75 -3.82
N ASP A 186 1.21 -4.73 -4.14
CA ASP A 186 1.53 -3.72 -5.17
C ASP A 186 2.54 -2.66 -4.67
N VAL A 187 2.66 -2.51 -3.36
CA VAL A 187 3.63 -1.62 -2.71
C VAL A 187 4.86 -2.41 -2.23
N TRP A 188 4.66 -3.61 -1.69
CA TRP A 188 5.70 -4.46 -1.10
C TRP A 188 5.88 -5.75 -1.88
N THR A 189 7.11 -6.13 -2.21
CA THR A 189 7.36 -7.35 -3.00
C THR A 189 7.58 -8.61 -2.15
N ASP A 190 7.81 -8.45 -0.84
CA ASP A 190 8.23 -9.48 0.12
C ASP A 190 7.11 -9.93 1.07
N GLY A 191 5.85 -9.56 0.80
CA GLY A 191 4.71 -9.88 1.68
C GLY A 191 4.51 -11.38 1.94
N ALA A 192 4.86 -12.25 0.98
CA ALA A 192 4.77 -13.70 1.15
C ALA A 192 5.71 -14.25 2.25
N ASN A 193 6.81 -13.55 2.55
CA ASN A 193 7.81 -13.98 3.54
C ASN A 193 7.26 -13.86 4.97
N TRP A 194 6.38 -12.86 5.22
CA TRP A 194 5.77 -12.65 6.53
C TRP A 194 5.03 -13.90 7.02
N ARG A 195 4.29 -14.58 6.14
CA ARG A 195 3.38 -15.68 6.49
C ARG A 195 4.07 -16.83 7.22
N LEU A 196 5.27 -17.22 6.81
CA LEU A 196 6.01 -18.37 7.36
C LEU A 196 7.39 -18.00 7.93
N GLY A 197 7.81 -16.74 7.81
CA GLY A 197 9.07 -16.25 8.34
C GLY A 197 8.99 -15.75 9.78
N HIS A 198 10.05 -15.07 10.22
CA HIS A 198 10.23 -14.61 11.60
C HIS A 198 9.52 -13.30 11.95
N TRP A 199 8.82 -12.66 11.01
CA TRP A 199 8.21 -11.35 11.23
C TRP A 199 7.28 -11.33 12.45
N LEU A 200 7.44 -10.29 13.26
CA LEU A 200 6.73 -10.08 14.52
C LEU A 200 5.59 -9.07 14.41
N THR A 201 5.68 -8.17 13.43
CA THR A 201 4.68 -7.13 13.15
C THR A 201 3.32 -7.78 12.85
N GLY A 202 2.26 -7.34 13.54
CA GLY A 202 0.93 -7.98 13.53
C GLY A 202 0.77 -9.14 14.53
N ARG A 203 1.83 -9.93 14.77
CA ARG A 203 1.78 -11.11 15.67
C ARG A 203 1.99 -10.78 17.15
N LEU A 204 2.85 -9.81 17.46
CA LEU A 204 3.20 -9.47 18.85
C LEU A 204 1.98 -9.03 19.69
N GLY A 205 0.96 -8.46 19.04
CA GLY A 205 -0.28 -8.04 19.70
C GLY A 205 -1.18 -9.20 20.13
N ALA A 206 -0.99 -10.41 19.59
CA ALA A 206 -1.84 -11.56 19.90
C ALA A 206 -1.60 -12.07 21.32
N ALA A 207 -2.66 -12.35 22.06
CA ALA A 207 -2.60 -12.95 23.39
C ALA A 207 -2.39 -14.47 23.30
N SER A 208 -1.60 -15.02 24.22
CA SER A 208 -1.56 -16.47 24.46
C SER A 208 -2.92 -16.94 25.00
N LEU A 209 -3.44 -18.06 24.47
CA LEU A 209 -4.68 -18.67 24.96
C LEU A 209 -4.59 -18.98 26.46
N ALA A 210 -3.45 -19.52 26.92
CA ALA A 210 -3.20 -19.82 28.32
C ALA A 210 -3.27 -18.54 29.18
N ALA A 211 -2.66 -17.45 28.71
CA ALA A 211 -2.69 -16.17 29.40
C ALA A 211 -4.10 -15.58 29.47
N LEU A 212 -4.87 -15.68 28.37
CA LEU A 212 -6.25 -15.19 28.31
C LEU A 212 -7.17 -15.97 29.26
N VAL A 213 -7.11 -17.31 29.25
CA VAL A 213 -7.91 -18.15 30.17
C VAL A 213 -7.53 -17.89 31.62
N ARG A 214 -6.23 -17.83 31.95
CA ARG A 214 -5.75 -17.47 33.30
C ARG A 214 -6.29 -16.10 33.71
N HIS A 215 -6.26 -15.11 32.83
CA HIS A 215 -6.81 -13.78 33.11
C HIS A 215 -8.31 -13.83 33.41
N LEU A 216 -9.10 -14.57 32.64
CA LEU A 216 -10.54 -14.72 32.88
C LEU A 216 -10.84 -15.40 34.23
N CYS A 217 -10.07 -16.43 34.61
CA CYS A 217 -10.20 -17.08 35.91
C CYS A 217 -9.85 -16.14 37.08
N LEU A 218 -8.75 -15.40 36.97
CA LEU A 218 -8.33 -14.42 37.99
C LEU A 218 -9.37 -13.30 38.12
N ARG A 219 -9.90 -12.81 36.99
CA ARG A 219 -10.99 -11.82 36.96
C ARG A 219 -12.26 -12.34 37.64
N ALA A 220 -12.50 -13.65 37.63
CA ALA A 220 -13.59 -14.31 38.34
C ALA A 220 -13.36 -14.44 39.87
N GLY A 221 -12.17 -14.09 40.36
CA GLY A 221 -11.78 -14.24 41.76
C GLY A 221 -11.21 -15.62 42.13
N LEU A 222 -10.89 -16.47 41.14
CA LEU A 222 -10.26 -17.77 41.42
C LEU A 222 -8.80 -17.55 41.84
N PRO A 223 -8.34 -18.13 42.97
CA PRO A 223 -6.95 -17.99 43.39
C PRO A 223 -5.99 -18.57 42.36
N GLU A 224 -4.87 -17.89 42.13
CA GLU A 224 -3.87 -18.31 41.13
C GLU A 224 -3.38 -19.74 41.34
N ALA A 225 -3.19 -20.16 42.60
CA ALA A 225 -2.76 -21.50 42.96
C ALA A 225 -3.75 -22.63 42.56
N ARG A 226 -4.97 -22.28 42.14
CA ARG A 226 -6.00 -23.24 41.67
C ARG A 226 -6.20 -23.20 40.15
N ILE A 227 -5.34 -22.48 39.42
CA ILE A 227 -5.40 -22.33 37.97
C ILE A 227 -4.19 -22.98 37.35
N ASP A 228 -4.40 -23.98 36.49
CA ASP A 228 -3.35 -24.56 35.67
C ASP A 228 -3.72 -24.48 34.19
N VAL A 229 -2.98 -23.65 33.46
CA VAL A 229 -3.11 -23.42 32.02
C VAL A 229 -1.89 -23.93 31.25
N SER A 230 -1.03 -24.75 31.89
CA SER A 230 0.17 -25.29 31.26
C SER A 230 -0.15 -26.20 30.06
N GLY A 231 -1.33 -26.83 30.08
CA GLY A 231 -1.86 -27.66 29.00
C GLY A 231 -2.56 -26.91 27.87
N LEU A 232 -2.49 -25.57 27.82
CA LEU A 232 -3.10 -24.75 26.77
C LEU A 232 -2.05 -24.10 25.86
N TRP A 233 -2.32 -24.14 24.56
CA TRP A 233 -1.54 -23.43 23.54
C TRP A 233 -2.45 -22.87 22.45
N GLY A 234 -2.03 -21.74 21.89
CA GLY A 234 -2.78 -21.01 20.88
C GLY A 234 -2.56 -19.51 20.99
N ALA A 235 -2.84 -18.81 19.90
CA ALA A 235 -2.80 -17.35 19.82
C ALA A 235 -4.18 -16.80 19.47
N VAL A 236 -4.54 -15.68 20.10
CA VAL A 236 -5.80 -14.95 19.89
C VAL A 236 -5.43 -13.50 19.58
N GLU A 237 -5.70 -13.04 18.36
CA GLU A 237 -5.34 -11.67 17.93
C GLU A 237 -6.24 -10.62 18.61
N GLY A 238 -7.48 -11.00 18.94
CA GLY A 238 -8.39 -10.19 19.75
C GLY A 238 -9.56 -11.02 20.28
N TYR A 239 -10.09 -10.66 21.44
CA TYR A 239 -11.30 -11.26 22.01
C TYR A 239 -12.15 -10.17 22.70
N ALA A 240 -13.41 -10.04 22.30
CA ALA A 240 -14.30 -9.01 22.79
C ALA A 240 -15.43 -9.62 23.64
N ILE A 241 -15.58 -9.11 24.87
CA ILE A 241 -16.73 -9.39 25.72
C ILE A 241 -17.66 -8.17 25.64
N THR A 242 -18.70 -8.27 24.82
CA THR A 242 -19.58 -7.14 24.46
C THR A 242 -20.82 -7.02 25.34
N ALA A 243 -21.09 -8.02 26.20
CA ALA A 243 -22.22 -8.06 27.12
C ALA A 243 -21.80 -8.59 28.49
N LEU A 244 -22.65 -8.40 29.49
CA LEU A 244 -22.49 -9.03 30.80
C LEU A 244 -22.63 -10.54 30.67
N GLU A 245 -21.55 -11.27 30.90
CA GLU A 245 -21.53 -12.72 30.91
C GLU A 245 -20.61 -13.26 32.00
N SER A 246 -20.83 -14.53 32.37
CA SER A 246 -19.96 -15.20 33.34
C SER A 246 -18.60 -15.55 32.69
N PRO A 247 -17.49 -15.56 33.45
CA PRO A 247 -16.20 -16.02 32.96
C PRO A 247 -16.24 -17.44 32.38
N ARG A 248 -17.12 -18.30 32.92
CA ARG A 248 -17.39 -19.63 32.37
C ARG A 248 -17.92 -19.56 30.94
N ALA A 249 -18.84 -18.66 30.64
CA ALA A 249 -19.38 -18.49 29.28
C ALA A 249 -18.27 -18.07 28.32
N SER A 250 -17.46 -17.07 28.70
CA SER A 250 -16.33 -16.62 27.88
C SER A 250 -15.30 -17.74 27.62
N ILE A 251 -14.93 -18.49 28.65
CA ILE A 251 -14.03 -19.66 28.55
C ILE A 251 -14.67 -20.77 27.71
N THR A 252 -15.99 -20.97 27.79
CA THR A 252 -16.69 -21.99 26.99
C THR A 252 -16.64 -21.66 25.50
N THR A 253 -16.77 -20.40 25.12
CA THR A 253 -16.59 -19.95 23.73
C THR A 253 -15.16 -20.22 23.25
N LEU A 254 -14.15 -19.96 24.09
CA LEU A 254 -12.75 -20.29 23.78
C LEU A 254 -12.54 -21.81 23.68
N SER A 255 -13.10 -22.60 24.59
CA SER A 255 -13.04 -24.07 24.61
C SER A 255 -13.65 -24.65 23.34
N ARG A 256 -14.80 -24.13 22.89
CA ARG A 256 -15.45 -24.54 21.64
C ARG A 256 -14.57 -24.25 20.41
N HIS A 257 -13.97 -23.07 20.35
CA HIS A 257 -13.14 -22.67 19.21
C HIS A 257 -11.78 -23.40 19.20
N PHE A 258 -11.06 -23.42 20.32
CA PHE A 258 -9.71 -23.97 20.42
C PHE A 258 -9.67 -25.48 20.71
N GLY A 259 -10.76 -26.08 21.18
CA GLY A 259 -10.86 -27.52 21.42
C GLY A 259 -10.08 -27.96 22.66
N PHE A 260 -10.42 -27.39 23.81
CA PHE A 260 -9.84 -27.77 25.10
C PHE A 260 -10.93 -28.05 26.13
N ASP A 261 -10.58 -28.80 27.17
CA ASP A 261 -11.43 -29.10 28.31
C ASP A 261 -10.89 -28.43 29.57
N ALA A 262 -11.79 -28.22 30.55
CA ALA A 262 -11.44 -27.80 31.89
C ALA A 262 -11.83 -28.93 32.85
N VAL A 263 -10.85 -29.44 33.60
CA VAL A 263 -11.02 -30.54 34.56
C VAL A 263 -10.53 -30.10 35.93
N GLU A 264 -11.23 -30.52 36.98
CA GLU A 264 -10.74 -30.38 38.35
C GLU A 264 -9.98 -31.65 38.73
N THR A 265 -8.77 -31.47 39.26
CA THR A 265 -7.89 -32.56 39.69
C THR A 265 -7.03 -32.05 40.84
N GLU A 266 -7.08 -32.78 41.96
CA GLU A 266 -6.37 -32.45 43.20
C GLU A 266 -6.61 -31.01 43.73
N GLY A 267 -7.82 -30.48 43.53
CA GLY A 267 -8.23 -29.14 43.96
C GLY A 267 -7.83 -28.00 43.01
N VAL A 268 -7.28 -28.32 41.84
CA VAL A 268 -6.82 -27.38 40.81
C VAL A 268 -7.64 -27.57 39.54
N ILE A 269 -8.08 -26.47 38.92
CA ILE A 269 -8.71 -26.52 37.60
C ILE A 269 -7.59 -26.51 36.55
N ARG A 270 -7.37 -27.66 35.91
CA ARG A 270 -6.45 -27.83 34.78
C ARG A 270 -7.21 -27.62 33.47
N PHE A 271 -6.64 -26.82 32.59
CA PHE A 271 -7.11 -26.62 31.24
C PHE A 271 -6.20 -27.36 30.26
N VAL A 272 -6.76 -28.30 29.50
CA VAL A 272 -6.00 -29.23 28.65
C VAL A 272 -6.58 -29.29 27.24
N MET A 273 -5.72 -29.18 26.23
CA MET A 273 -6.13 -29.37 24.84
C MET A 273 -6.63 -30.80 24.61
N ARG A 274 -7.65 -30.95 23.77
CA ARG A 274 -8.15 -32.26 23.32
C ARG A 274 -7.21 -32.88 22.26
N GLY A 275 -7.38 -34.16 21.95
CA GLY A 275 -6.53 -34.88 20.99
C GLY A 275 -5.16 -35.30 21.51
N ARG A 276 -5.01 -35.45 22.83
CA ARG A 276 -3.77 -35.93 23.46
C ARG A 276 -3.52 -37.41 23.17
N ALA A 277 -2.29 -37.86 23.40
CA ALA A 277 -1.99 -39.28 23.37
C ALA A 277 -2.74 -40.01 24.50
N SER A 278 -3.06 -41.29 24.27
CA SER A 278 -3.71 -42.10 25.28
C SER A 278 -2.79 -42.33 26.49
N VAL A 279 -3.33 -42.15 27.69
CA VAL A 279 -2.61 -42.33 28.97
C VAL A 279 -2.74 -43.75 29.53
N ALA A 280 -3.73 -44.52 29.07
CA ALA A 280 -3.95 -45.89 29.50
C ALA A 280 -4.63 -46.72 28.41
N THR A 281 -4.26 -48.00 28.33
CA THR A 281 -5.03 -49.02 27.62
C THR A 281 -5.78 -49.86 28.63
N LEU A 282 -7.08 -50.05 28.43
CA LEU A 282 -7.98 -50.82 29.28
C LEU A 282 -8.50 -52.02 28.50
N VAL A 283 -8.57 -53.16 29.16
CA VAL A 283 -9.20 -54.39 28.64
C VAL A 283 -10.50 -54.68 29.39
N HIS A 284 -11.29 -55.65 28.93
CA HIS A 284 -12.55 -56.01 29.59
C HIS A 284 -12.36 -56.42 31.07
N ASP A 285 -11.26 -57.10 31.38
CA ASP A 285 -10.91 -57.54 32.74
C ASP A 285 -10.54 -56.37 33.69
N ASP A 286 -10.29 -55.17 33.15
CA ASP A 286 -10.08 -53.96 33.95
C ASP A 286 -11.39 -53.33 34.43
N LEU A 287 -12.54 -53.77 33.90
CA LEU A 287 -13.86 -53.20 34.18
C LEU A 287 -14.52 -53.88 35.39
N VAL A 288 -15.34 -53.12 36.12
CA VAL A 288 -16.12 -53.66 37.24
C VAL A 288 -17.42 -54.24 36.72
N ALA A 289 -17.69 -55.50 37.08
CA ALA A 289 -18.95 -56.17 36.76
C ALA A 289 -20.15 -55.38 37.31
N ALA A 290 -21.19 -55.23 36.49
CA ALA A 290 -22.44 -54.61 36.92
C ALA A 290 -23.24 -55.59 37.80
N ARG A 291 -23.93 -55.07 38.85
CA ARG A 291 -24.88 -55.89 39.64
C ARG A 291 -26.11 -56.28 38.82
N GLU A 292 -26.53 -55.40 37.90
CA GLU A 292 -27.53 -55.60 36.85
C GLU A 292 -27.11 -54.82 35.59
N GLY A 293 -27.32 -55.37 34.39
CA GLY A 293 -26.92 -54.76 33.10
C GLY A 293 -25.57 -55.24 32.56
N ASP A 294 -25.18 -54.69 31.42
CA ASP A 294 -23.92 -55.01 30.74
C ASP A 294 -22.72 -54.30 31.40
N VAL A 295 -21.53 -54.90 31.31
CA VAL A 295 -20.27 -54.36 31.86
C VAL A 295 -19.78 -53.12 31.10
N LEU A 296 -20.13 -53.05 29.82
CA LEU A 296 -19.81 -51.97 28.89
C LEU A 296 -21.04 -51.68 28.04
N GLU A 297 -21.48 -50.43 28.05
CA GLU A 297 -22.53 -49.93 27.17
C GLU A 297 -21.90 -49.05 26.09
N LEU A 298 -22.11 -49.39 24.82
CA LEU A 298 -21.69 -48.59 23.68
C LEU A 298 -22.92 -48.04 22.98
N THR A 299 -23.05 -46.71 22.95
CA THR A 299 -24.20 -46.02 22.36
C THR A 299 -23.77 -45.27 21.12
N ARG A 300 -24.55 -45.42 20.05
CA ARG A 300 -24.34 -44.69 18.79
C ARG A 300 -25.53 -43.77 18.52
N GLY A 301 -25.30 -42.47 18.56
CA GLY A 301 -26.31 -41.44 18.33
C GLY A 301 -26.94 -41.48 16.93
N GLN A 302 -28.09 -40.82 16.77
CA GLN A 302 -28.78 -40.75 15.48
C GLN A 302 -28.06 -39.80 14.52
N GLU A 303 -27.99 -40.18 13.25
CA GLU A 303 -27.32 -39.38 12.22
C GLU A 303 -28.01 -38.03 11.97
N THR A 304 -29.33 -38.03 12.03
CA THR A 304 -30.18 -36.87 11.78
C THR A 304 -30.05 -35.78 12.84
N GLU A 305 -29.42 -36.05 13.98
CA GLU A 305 -29.16 -35.08 15.04
C GLU A 305 -27.83 -34.33 14.84
N LEU A 306 -26.92 -34.89 14.03
CA LEU A 306 -25.60 -34.33 13.77
C LEU A 306 -25.63 -33.28 12.64
N PRO A 307 -24.73 -32.28 12.68
CA PRO A 307 -24.62 -31.28 11.64
C PRO A 307 -24.03 -31.86 10.35
N GLN A 308 -24.68 -31.59 9.22
CA GLN A 308 -24.08 -31.76 7.88
C GLN A 308 -22.99 -30.71 7.65
N ALA A 309 -23.26 -29.47 8.07
CA ALA A 309 -22.36 -28.34 7.93
C ALA A 309 -22.30 -27.51 9.21
N LEU A 310 -21.12 -26.95 9.46
CA LEU A 310 -20.83 -26.02 10.54
C LEU A 310 -20.34 -24.72 9.92
N LYS A 311 -20.97 -23.60 10.30
CA LYS A 311 -20.64 -22.25 9.83
C LYS A 311 -20.17 -21.42 11.01
N TRP A 312 -18.96 -20.90 10.94
CA TRP A 312 -18.38 -20.07 11.99
C TRP A 312 -18.11 -18.67 11.46
N GLN A 313 -18.58 -17.68 12.21
CA GLN A 313 -18.27 -16.27 12.00
C GLN A 313 -17.15 -15.84 12.96
N VAL A 314 -16.11 -15.20 12.43
CA VAL A 314 -14.96 -14.63 13.18
C VAL A 314 -14.64 -13.24 12.62
N ALA A 315 -13.81 -12.47 13.31
CA ALA A 315 -13.30 -11.18 12.80
C ALA A 315 -11.94 -11.34 12.12
N ARG A 316 -11.68 -10.57 11.06
CA ARG A 316 -10.38 -10.51 10.35
C ARG A 316 -9.51 -9.37 10.85
N ALA A 317 -8.49 -9.67 11.64
CA ALA A 317 -7.53 -8.67 12.10
C ALA A 317 -6.53 -8.24 11.01
N ASP A 318 -6.48 -8.92 9.87
CA ASP A 318 -5.71 -8.53 8.69
C ASP A 318 -6.44 -7.54 7.76
N GLU A 319 -7.62 -7.04 8.18
CA GLU A 319 -8.46 -6.03 7.51
C GLU A 319 -9.02 -5.03 8.55
N ASP A 320 -10.17 -4.40 8.27
CA ASP A 320 -10.86 -3.46 9.17
C ASP A 320 -11.70 -4.18 10.25
N TYR A 321 -11.26 -5.37 10.72
CA TYR A 321 -11.99 -6.26 11.63
C TYR A 321 -13.37 -6.71 11.11
N ASP A 322 -13.53 -6.77 9.79
CA ASP A 322 -14.73 -7.27 9.14
C ASP A 322 -15.01 -8.74 9.48
N ALA A 323 -16.29 -9.11 9.41
CA ALA A 323 -16.71 -10.47 9.68
C ALA A 323 -16.35 -11.42 8.52
N ALA A 324 -15.61 -12.49 8.83
CA ALA A 324 -15.38 -13.61 7.94
C ALA A 324 -16.24 -14.82 8.33
N LEU A 325 -16.76 -15.49 7.30
CA LEU A 325 -17.45 -16.77 7.44
C LEU A 325 -16.57 -17.90 6.92
N VAL A 326 -16.43 -18.96 7.73
CA VAL A 326 -15.83 -20.23 7.33
C VAL A 326 -16.85 -21.35 7.46
N GLU A 327 -16.83 -22.30 6.54
CA GLU A 327 -17.75 -23.43 6.51
C GLU A 327 -16.97 -24.74 6.43
N ALA A 328 -17.32 -25.69 7.28
CA ALA A 328 -16.96 -27.08 7.12
C ALA A 328 -18.22 -27.87 6.78
N ARG A 329 -18.13 -28.78 5.81
CA ARG A 329 -19.27 -29.60 5.37
C ARG A 329 -18.87 -31.05 5.15
N ARG A 330 -19.74 -31.97 5.57
CA ARG A 330 -19.64 -33.41 5.28
C ARG A 330 -20.54 -33.75 4.09
N ILE A 331 -19.98 -34.43 3.10
CA ILE A 331 -20.63 -34.63 1.77
C ILE A 331 -21.39 -35.96 1.70
N THR A 332 -21.00 -36.95 2.50
CA THR A 332 -21.51 -38.33 2.44
C THR A 332 -22.38 -38.67 3.66
N VAL A 333 -23.46 -37.92 3.87
CA VAL A 333 -24.39 -38.08 5.00
C VAL A 333 -25.81 -37.67 4.61
N ASP A 334 -26.81 -38.26 5.25
CA ASP A 334 -28.23 -38.00 4.95
C ASP A 334 -28.81 -36.81 5.74
N THR A 335 -28.11 -36.36 6.79
CA THR A 335 -28.51 -35.15 7.53
C THR A 335 -28.39 -33.89 6.65
N THR A 336 -29.31 -32.96 6.84
CA THR A 336 -29.34 -31.64 6.19
C THR A 336 -29.17 -30.50 7.20
N ARG A 337 -28.86 -30.81 8.46
CA ARG A 337 -28.74 -29.81 9.54
C ARG A 337 -27.52 -28.93 9.31
N ILE A 338 -27.71 -27.62 9.44
CA ILE A 338 -26.64 -26.62 9.42
C ILE A 338 -26.59 -25.96 10.79
N ALA A 339 -25.45 -26.04 11.47
CA ALA A 339 -25.19 -25.32 12.70
C ALA A 339 -24.38 -24.05 12.39
N SER A 340 -24.75 -22.94 13.02
CA SER A 340 -24.07 -21.65 12.85
C SER A 340 -23.69 -21.09 14.21
N GLU A 341 -22.44 -20.69 14.38
CA GLU A 341 -21.88 -20.14 15.62
C GLU A 341 -21.11 -18.86 15.29
N SER A 342 -21.17 -17.86 16.17
CA SER A 342 -20.44 -16.60 16.02
C SER A 342 -19.47 -16.44 17.19
N PHE A 343 -18.22 -16.15 16.89
CA PHE A 343 -17.15 -15.99 17.87
C PHE A 343 -16.68 -14.54 17.87
N PRO A 344 -16.75 -13.83 19.02
CA PRO A 344 -16.29 -12.45 19.12
C PRO A 344 -14.76 -12.42 19.28
N MET A 345 -14.04 -13.06 18.36
CA MET A 345 -12.59 -13.14 18.34
C MET A 345 -12.03 -12.86 16.94
N ALA A 346 -10.86 -12.25 16.93
CA ALA A 346 -10.05 -12.10 15.73
C ALA A 346 -9.03 -13.25 15.66
N VAL A 347 -9.10 -14.00 14.56
CA VAL A 347 -8.21 -15.12 14.24
C VAL A 347 -8.05 -15.20 12.72
N PRO A 348 -6.92 -15.74 12.20
CA PRO A 348 -6.77 -15.95 10.77
C PRO A 348 -7.89 -16.85 10.21
N PRO A 349 -8.52 -16.51 9.06
CA PRO A 349 -9.57 -17.34 8.47
C PRO A 349 -9.15 -18.79 8.20
N GLU A 350 -7.91 -19.00 7.77
CA GLU A 350 -7.36 -20.34 7.54
C GLU A 350 -7.30 -21.20 8.82
N GLU A 351 -7.07 -20.55 9.96
CA GLU A 351 -7.06 -21.18 11.28
C GLU A 351 -8.47 -21.46 11.78
N ALA A 352 -9.40 -20.52 11.57
CA ALA A 352 -10.80 -20.70 11.88
C ALA A 352 -11.40 -21.86 11.08
N GLU A 353 -11.07 -21.98 9.79
CA GLU A 353 -11.53 -23.07 8.93
C GLU A 353 -11.04 -24.44 9.44
N ARG A 354 -9.75 -24.55 9.79
CA ARG A 354 -9.18 -25.77 10.37
C ARG A 354 -9.91 -26.19 11.65
N ARG A 355 -10.16 -25.25 12.55
CA ARG A 355 -10.85 -25.50 13.82
C ARG A 355 -12.33 -25.83 13.61
N CYS A 356 -12.98 -25.21 12.63
CA CYS A 356 -14.35 -25.51 12.22
C CYS A 356 -14.47 -26.95 11.68
N ARG A 357 -13.53 -27.35 10.81
CA ARG A 357 -13.42 -28.73 10.31
C ARG A 357 -13.19 -29.73 11.42
N ARG A 358 -12.27 -29.45 12.34
CA ARG A 358 -12.05 -30.27 13.54
C ARG A 358 -13.34 -30.41 14.34
N ALA A 359 -14.03 -29.31 14.67
CA ALA A 359 -15.25 -29.34 15.48
C ALA A 359 -16.39 -30.12 14.80
N LEU A 360 -16.51 -30.05 13.46
CA LEU A 360 -17.45 -30.88 12.71
C LEU A 360 -17.06 -32.36 12.82
N MET A 361 -15.80 -32.71 12.56
CA MET A 361 -15.33 -34.09 12.66
C MET A 361 -15.48 -34.65 14.08
N GLU A 362 -15.16 -33.85 15.10
CA GLU A 362 -15.32 -34.18 16.52
C GLU A 362 -16.78 -34.51 16.86
N ALA A 363 -17.76 -33.73 16.36
CA ALA A 363 -19.17 -34.04 16.54
C ALA A 363 -19.57 -35.38 15.89
N TRP A 364 -18.98 -35.73 14.74
CA TRP A 364 -19.24 -36.99 14.05
C TRP A 364 -18.54 -38.19 14.66
N VAL A 365 -17.31 -38.02 15.16
CA VAL A 365 -16.57 -39.08 15.86
C VAL A 365 -17.22 -39.36 17.21
N GLY A 366 -17.56 -38.29 17.95
CA GLY A 366 -18.26 -38.38 19.23
C GLY A 366 -19.73 -38.80 19.15
N ARG A 367 -20.20 -39.22 17.96
CA ARG A 367 -21.47 -39.93 17.78
C ARG A 367 -21.52 -41.23 18.60
N GLU A 368 -20.36 -41.84 18.83
CA GLU A 368 -20.21 -43.05 19.64
C GLU A 368 -19.77 -42.67 21.05
N THR A 369 -20.54 -43.09 22.06
CA THR A 369 -20.25 -42.91 23.48
C THR A 369 -20.14 -44.27 24.16
N ALA A 370 -19.45 -44.31 25.29
CA ALA A 370 -19.27 -45.49 26.10
C ALA A 370 -19.60 -45.18 27.56
N ALA A 371 -20.30 -46.10 28.23
CA ALA A 371 -20.48 -46.07 29.68
C ALA A 371 -20.00 -47.38 30.29
N PHE A 372 -19.16 -47.29 31.31
CA PHE A 372 -18.60 -48.45 32.01
C PHE A 372 -18.18 -48.07 33.43
N ARG A 373 -17.72 -49.05 34.22
CA ARG A 373 -17.25 -48.82 35.59
C ARG A 373 -15.82 -49.28 35.75
N LEU A 374 -15.01 -48.48 36.43
CA LEU A 374 -13.62 -48.82 36.78
C LEU A 374 -13.43 -49.03 38.28
N PRO A 375 -12.49 -49.89 38.69
CA PRO A 375 -12.19 -50.08 40.10
C PRO A 375 -11.47 -48.85 40.69
N PRO A 376 -11.53 -48.64 42.02
CA PRO A 376 -10.78 -47.57 42.68
C PRO A 376 -9.26 -47.60 42.45
N SER A 377 -8.68 -48.74 42.05
CA SER A 377 -7.26 -48.83 41.68
C SER A 377 -6.90 -47.98 40.44
N ARG A 378 -7.88 -47.57 39.64
CA ARG A 378 -7.72 -46.67 38.49
C ARG A 378 -7.97 -45.20 38.86
N LEU A 379 -7.82 -44.80 40.13
CA LEU A 379 -8.10 -43.43 40.62
C LEU A 379 -7.31 -42.34 39.86
N ALA A 380 -6.15 -42.67 39.30
CA ALA A 380 -5.31 -41.73 38.55
C ALA A 380 -5.91 -41.22 37.22
N LEU A 381 -7.02 -41.81 36.75
CA LEU A 381 -7.73 -41.34 35.56
C LEU A 381 -8.70 -40.21 35.94
N ASP A 382 -8.58 -39.08 35.25
CA ASP A 382 -9.44 -37.92 35.43
C ASP A 382 -10.32 -37.69 34.18
N PRO A 383 -11.41 -36.90 34.29
CA PRO A 383 -12.10 -36.40 33.10
C PRO A 383 -11.12 -35.71 32.12
N ALA A 384 -11.43 -35.75 30.84
CA ALA A 384 -10.58 -35.30 29.72
C ALA A 384 -9.31 -36.13 29.44
N ASP A 385 -9.07 -37.22 30.17
CA ASP A 385 -8.03 -38.19 29.79
C ASP A 385 -8.46 -39.02 28.58
N ALA A 386 -7.50 -39.25 27.69
CA ALA A 386 -7.67 -40.12 26.53
C ALA A 386 -7.21 -41.54 26.89
N ILE A 387 -8.03 -42.54 26.65
CA ILE A 387 -7.75 -43.95 26.89
C ILE A 387 -7.96 -44.76 25.59
N ARG A 388 -7.38 -45.95 25.54
CA ARG A 388 -7.73 -46.97 24.55
C ARG A 388 -8.50 -48.07 25.26
N LEU A 389 -9.68 -48.41 24.75
CA LEU A 389 -10.44 -49.57 25.21
C LEU A 389 -10.29 -50.70 24.20
N GLU A 390 -9.76 -51.83 24.63
CA GLU A 390 -9.74 -53.06 23.85
C GLU A 390 -11.12 -53.73 23.93
N HIS A 391 -11.80 -53.80 22.78
CA HIS A 391 -13.11 -54.43 22.64
C HIS A 391 -13.21 -55.13 21.29
N ASP A 392 -13.63 -56.40 21.28
CA ASP A 392 -13.76 -57.24 20.09
C ASP A 392 -12.52 -57.26 19.17
N GLY A 393 -11.33 -57.34 19.78
CA GLY A 393 -10.05 -57.36 19.06
C GLY A 393 -9.69 -56.04 18.39
N ARG A 394 -10.35 -54.93 18.77
CA ARG A 394 -10.07 -53.58 18.30
C ARG A 394 -9.74 -52.66 19.46
N LEU A 395 -8.83 -51.72 19.22
CA LEU A 395 -8.58 -50.60 20.13
C LEU A 395 -9.45 -49.43 19.73
N VAL A 396 -10.29 -48.96 20.65
CA VAL A 396 -11.14 -47.79 20.47
C VAL A 396 -10.56 -46.64 21.30
N ASP A 397 -10.22 -45.53 20.65
CA ASP A 397 -9.80 -44.30 21.32
C ASP A 397 -11.03 -43.61 21.93
N LEU A 398 -11.02 -43.42 23.25
CA LEU A 398 -12.08 -42.77 24.01
C LEU A 398 -11.50 -41.65 24.86
N ARG A 399 -12.24 -40.55 25.02
CA ARG A 399 -11.95 -39.49 25.99
C ARG A 399 -12.97 -39.53 27.11
N LEU A 400 -12.50 -39.52 28.35
CA LEU A 400 -13.36 -39.51 29.53
C LEU A 400 -14.07 -38.15 29.62
N VAL A 401 -15.40 -38.16 29.79
CA VAL A 401 -16.23 -36.94 29.84
C VAL A 401 -16.64 -36.65 31.27
N SER A 402 -17.14 -37.66 31.98
CA SER A 402 -17.57 -37.53 33.37
C SER A 402 -17.16 -38.78 34.15
N ILE A 403 -16.85 -38.56 35.43
CA ILE A 403 -16.55 -39.62 36.38
C ILE A 403 -17.40 -39.40 37.63
N ALA A 404 -18.10 -40.44 38.07
CA ALA A 404 -18.88 -40.45 39.29
C ALA A 404 -18.31 -41.50 40.26
N ASP A 405 -17.59 -41.03 41.28
CA ASP A 405 -16.94 -41.91 42.26
C ASP A 405 -17.92 -42.36 43.36
N ALA A 406 -18.09 -43.68 43.49
CA ALA A 406 -18.88 -44.34 44.54
C ALA A 406 -18.19 -45.66 44.97
N GLU A 407 -18.93 -46.78 45.07
CA GLU A 407 -18.32 -48.12 45.30
C GLU A 407 -17.39 -48.53 44.14
N ALA A 408 -17.76 -48.13 42.91
CA ALA A 408 -16.93 -48.18 41.72
C ALA A 408 -16.94 -46.79 41.05
N ARG A 409 -15.97 -46.52 40.17
CA ARG A 409 -15.88 -45.27 39.41
C ARG A 409 -16.75 -45.38 38.16
N GLY A 410 -17.91 -44.72 38.14
CA GLY A 410 -18.78 -44.68 36.95
C GLY A 410 -18.18 -43.75 35.91
N ILE A 411 -17.95 -44.24 34.69
CA ILE A 411 -17.29 -43.52 33.62
C ILE A 411 -18.27 -43.30 32.47
N GLU A 412 -18.41 -42.05 32.03
CA GLU A 412 -18.95 -41.73 30.71
C GLU A 412 -17.79 -41.26 29.83
N ALA A 413 -17.68 -41.85 28.65
CA ALA A 413 -16.65 -41.51 27.68
C ALA A 413 -17.27 -41.28 26.30
N VAL A 414 -16.56 -40.49 25.50
CA VAL A 414 -16.92 -40.22 24.10
C VAL A 414 -15.79 -40.69 23.22
N ARG A 415 -16.13 -41.25 22.05
CA ARG A 415 -15.12 -41.61 21.07
C ARG A 415 -14.39 -40.35 20.58
N GLU A 416 -13.08 -40.47 20.48
CA GLU A 416 -12.21 -39.42 19.96
C GLU A 416 -11.33 -40.01 18.85
N ASP A 417 -10.85 -39.15 17.95
CA ASP A 417 -9.86 -39.53 16.94
C ASP A 417 -8.76 -38.47 16.94
N ARG A 418 -7.56 -38.88 17.34
CA ARG A 418 -6.39 -37.99 17.41
C ARG A 418 -6.07 -37.34 16.06
N ALA A 419 -6.29 -38.03 14.94
CA ALA A 419 -6.01 -37.48 13.61
C ALA A 419 -6.89 -36.26 13.29
N THR A 420 -8.06 -36.13 13.94
CA THR A 420 -8.96 -34.97 13.79
C THR A 420 -8.32 -33.67 14.28
N TYR A 421 -7.34 -33.74 15.17
CA TYR A 421 -6.65 -32.57 15.73
C TYR A 421 -5.42 -32.15 14.93
N ASP A 422 -5.04 -32.94 13.90
CA ASP A 422 -3.84 -32.74 13.09
C ASP A 422 -4.16 -32.30 11.64
N LEU A 423 -5.26 -31.56 11.47
CA LEU A 423 -5.73 -31.12 10.17
C LEU A 423 -4.89 -29.96 9.60
N PRO A 424 -4.71 -29.87 8.27
CA PRO A 424 -4.09 -28.70 7.65
C PRO A 424 -4.94 -27.44 7.84
N PRO A 425 -4.32 -26.24 7.86
CA PRO A 425 -5.04 -24.98 7.75
C PRO A 425 -5.85 -24.91 6.45
N GLY A 426 -6.86 -24.05 6.43
CA GLY A 426 -7.56 -23.68 5.18
C GLY A 426 -6.66 -22.91 4.22
N ASP A 427 -7.17 -22.65 3.02
CA ASP A 427 -6.45 -21.83 2.05
C ASP A 427 -6.39 -20.35 2.50
N PRO A 428 -5.23 -19.68 2.38
CA PRO A 428 -5.14 -18.26 2.67
C PRO A 428 -6.06 -17.44 1.79
N ARG A 429 -6.75 -16.47 2.39
CA ARG A 429 -7.56 -15.50 1.66
C ARG A 429 -6.84 -14.17 1.63
N ALA A 430 -6.77 -13.55 0.45
CA ALA A 430 -6.21 -12.20 0.32
C ALA A 430 -7.00 -11.22 1.19
N ALA A 431 -6.29 -10.27 1.80
CA ALA A 431 -6.89 -9.16 2.51
C ALA A 431 -7.23 -8.03 1.51
N SER A 432 -8.38 -7.39 1.69
CA SER A 432 -8.79 -6.20 0.93
C SER A 432 -8.73 -4.98 1.84
N LEU A 433 -7.66 -4.19 1.74
CA LEU A 433 -7.47 -3.01 2.59
C LEU A 433 -7.99 -1.74 1.94
N THR A 434 -8.71 -0.94 2.71
CA THR A 434 -9.12 0.40 2.31
C THR A 434 -7.91 1.34 2.34
N ARG A 435 -7.58 1.97 1.21
CA ARG A 435 -6.49 2.96 1.13
C ARG A 435 -7.05 4.38 1.22
N ALA A 436 -6.50 5.20 2.11
CA ALA A 436 -6.71 6.63 2.04
C ALA A 436 -6.07 7.18 0.75
N VAL A 437 -6.90 7.74 -0.14
CA VAL A 437 -6.41 8.41 -1.35
C VAL A 437 -5.69 9.69 -0.93
N VAL A 438 -4.38 9.72 -1.13
CA VAL A 438 -3.56 10.93 -0.92
C VAL A 438 -3.46 11.65 -2.26
N PHE A 439 -3.92 12.90 -2.30
CA PHE A 439 -3.76 13.78 -3.45
C PHE A 439 -2.42 14.50 -3.34
N GLY A 440 -1.69 14.63 -4.45
CA GLY A 440 -0.55 15.55 -4.55
C GLY A 440 -0.99 16.93 -5.06
N ALA A 441 -0.08 17.90 -5.00
CA ALA A 441 -0.31 19.20 -5.62
C ALA A 441 -0.51 19.05 -7.15
N PRO A 442 -1.53 19.70 -7.74
CA PRO A 442 -1.78 19.60 -9.17
C PRO A 442 -0.75 20.40 -9.98
N ASP A 443 -0.47 19.95 -11.20
CA ASP A 443 0.11 20.83 -12.23
C ASP A 443 -1.02 21.69 -12.79
N ALA A 444 -1.02 22.98 -12.42
CA ALA A 444 -2.06 23.93 -12.78
C ALA A 444 -1.47 25.07 -13.63
N VAL A 445 -2.18 25.43 -14.69
CA VAL A 445 -1.75 26.43 -15.67
C VAL A 445 -2.87 27.45 -15.87
N LEU A 446 -2.54 28.73 -15.70
CA LEU A 446 -3.41 29.86 -16.03
C LEU A 446 -2.97 30.46 -17.36
N MET A 447 -3.90 30.58 -18.30
CA MET A 447 -3.60 31.01 -19.66
C MET A 447 -4.53 32.16 -20.05
N ASP A 448 -3.96 33.34 -20.32
CA ASP A 448 -4.67 34.45 -20.94
C ASP A 448 -4.59 34.30 -22.46
N LEU A 449 -5.59 33.66 -23.04
CA LEU A 449 -5.63 33.31 -24.47
C LEU A 449 -6.60 34.21 -25.24
N PRO A 450 -6.44 34.35 -26.56
CA PRO A 450 -7.50 34.83 -27.42
C PRO A 450 -8.81 34.06 -27.21
N GLN A 451 -9.95 34.69 -27.49
CA GLN A 451 -11.24 34.01 -27.43
C GLN A 451 -11.25 32.81 -28.39
N LEU A 452 -11.53 31.61 -27.87
CA LEU A 452 -11.53 30.37 -28.64
C LEU A 452 -12.94 29.95 -29.08
N THR A 453 -13.93 30.20 -28.24
CA THR A 453 -15.33 29.79 -28.44
C THR A 453 -16.30 30.91 -28.10
N GLU A 454 -17.54 30.82 -28.58
CA GLU A 454 -18.55 31.87 -28.39
C GLU A 454 -19.05 31.98 -26.95
N ASP A 455 -19.08 30.86 -26.22
CA ASP A 455 -19.52 30.77 -24.83
C ASP A 455 -18.49 31.29 -23.81
N GLN A 456 -17.25 31.52 -24.26
CA GLN A 456 -16.20 32.13 -23.45
C GLN A 456 -16.16 33.66 -23.68
N PRO A 457 -16.43 34.50 -22.67
CA PRO A 457 -16.21 35.93 -22.77
C PRO A 457 -14.74 36.26 -23.04
N ALA A 458 -14.48 37.17 -23.98
CA ALA A 458 -13.13 37.39 -24.52
C ALA A 458 -12.09 37.92 -23.53
N HIS A 459 -12.52 38.53 -22.42
CA HIS A 459 -11.62 39.01 -21.36
C HIS A 459 -11.20 37.92 -20.35
N ARG A 460 -11.84 36.75 -20.38
CA ARG A 460 -11.67 35.73 -19.35
C ARG A 460 -10.57 34.72 -19.70
N PRO A 461 -9.53 34.60 -18.86
CA PRO A 461 -8.51 33.56 -18.98
C PRO A 461 -9.09 32.15 -18.82
N LEU A 462 -8.29 31.15 -19.20
CA LEU A 462 -8.55 29.73 -19.01
C LEU A 462 -7.65 29.15 -17.93
N VAL A 463 -8.15 28.14 -17.22
CA VAL A 463 -7.40 27.31 -16.28
C VAL A 463 -7.41 25.86 -16.75
N ALA A 464 -6.25 25.22 -16.66
CA ALA A 464 -6.05 23.79 -16.86
C ALA A 464 -5.40 23.20 -15.61
N ALA A 465 -5.80 21.99 -15.20
CA ALA A 465 -5.11 21.28 -14.14
C ALA A 465 -5.01 19.79 -14.40
N HIS A 466 -3.96 19.19 -13.84
CA HIS A 466 -3.67 17.76 -13.93
C HIS A 466 -3.14 17.23 -12.58
N ALA A 467 -3.70 16.13 -12.09
CA ALA A 467 -3.24 15.43 -10.88
C ALA A 467 -3.45 13.91 -10.97
N VAL A 468 -2.52 13.12 -10.43
CA VAL A 468 -2.65 11.66 -10.22
C VAL A 468 -2.61 11.38 -8.71
N PRO A 469 -3.65 10.80 -8.09
CA PRO A 469 -4.99 10.57 -8.63
C PRO A 469 -5.76 11.87 -8.87
N TRP A 470 -6.77 11.84 -9.75
CA TRP A 470 -7.65 13.00 -9.96
C TRP A 470 -8.67 13.09 -8.81
N PRO A 471 -8.83 14.25 -8.14
CA PRO A 471 -9.73 14.39 -6.99
C PRO A 471 -11.21 14.47 -7.33
N GLY A 472 -11.58 14.32 -8.61
CA GLY A 472 -12.95 14.50 -9.10
C GLY A 472 -13.25 15.95 -9.42
N GLU A 473 -12.96 16.88 -8.49
CA GLU A 473 -13.19 18.32 -8.65
C GLU A 473 -12.01 19.14 -8.13
N MET A 474 -11.60 20.14 -8.92
CA MET A 474 -10.61 21.16 -8.56
C MET A 474 -11.31 22.46 -8.20
N ALA A 475 -10.79 23.15 -7.18
CA ALA A 475 -11.22 24.48 -6.77
C ALA A 475 -10.14 25.52 -7.07
N VAL A 476 -10.57 26.68 -7.56
CA VAL A 476 -9.70 27.83 -7.85
C VAL A 476 -10.08 28.97 -6.93
N PHE A 477 -9.13 29.41 -6.12
CA PHE A 477 -9.27 30.55 -5.24
C PHE A 477 -8.39 31.70 -5.69
N ARG A 478 -8.79 32.94 -5.36
CA ARG A 478 -7.96 34.14 -5.54
C ARG A 478 -7.95 35.03 -4.30
N SER A 479 -6.89 35.82 -4.14
CA SER A 479 -6.77 36.85 -3.10
C SER A 479 -5.87 38.01 -3.56
N PRO A 480 -6.15 39.25 -3.14
CA PRO A 480 -5.22 40.37 -3.38
C PRO A 480 -3.96 40.28 -2.51
N SER A 481 -3.96 39.44 -1.48
CA SER A 481 -2.86 39.17 -0.54
C SER A 481 -2.53 37.67 -0.50
N THR A 482 -1.75 37.23 0.49
CA THR A 482 -1.40 35.82 0.70
C THR A 482 -2.35 35.08 1.65
N ASP A 483 -3.44 35.72 2.07
CA ASP A 483 -4.49 35.24 2.96
C ASP A 483 -5.88 35.67 2.45
N GLY A 484 -6.98 35.30 3.10
CA GLY A 484 -8.32 35.74 2.67
C GLY A 484 -8.75 35.26 1.27
N PHE A 485 -8.37 34.04 0.90
CA PHE A 485 -8.68 33.45 -0.40
C PHE A 485 -10.19 33.20 -0.59
N GLU A 486 -10.75 33.76 -1.66
CA GLU A 486 -12.14 33.58 -2.07
C GLU A 486 -12.26 32.58 -3.23
N LEU A 487 -13.28 31.72 -3.18
CA LEU A 487 -13.54 30.74 -4.23
C LEU A 487 -14.03 31.47 -5.50
N VAL A 488 -13.33 31.25 -6.61
CA VAL A 488 -13.65 31.84 -7.91
C VAL A 488 -14.48 30.88 -8.76
N THR A 489 -14.06 29.61 -8.83
CA THR A 489 -14.75 28.57 -9.63
C THR A 489 -14.28 27.17 -9.24
N THR A 490 -15.01 26.16 -9.70
CA THR A 490 -14.62 24.75 -9.63
C THR A 490 -14.76 24.07 -11.00
N PHE A 491 -14.01 23.01 -11.23
CA PHE A 491 -14.10 22.22 -12.47
C PHE A 491 -13.74 20.75 -12.26
N GLY A 492 -14.43 19.86 -12.99
CA GLY A 492 -14.31 18.41 -12.80
C GLY A 492 -13.45 17.68 -13.84
N SER A 493 -13.05 18.36 -14.92
CA SER A 493 -12.32 17.74 -16.02
C SER A 493 -10.81 17.86 -15.84
N ARG A 494 -10.10 16.77 -16.10
CA ARG A 494 -8.65 16.71 -16.11
C ARG A 494 -8.11 17.16 -17.46
N ALA A 495 -7.24 18.18 -17.48
CA ALA A 495 -6.68 18.71 -18.71
C ALA A 495 -5.51 17.85 -19.24
N ARG A 496 -5.31 17.90 -20.56
CA ARG A 496 -4.15 17.32 -21.24
C ARG A 496 -3.03 18.35 -21.27
N ILE A 497 -2.14 18.26 -20.29
CA ILE A 497 -0.96 19.12 -20.11
C ILE A 497 0.29 18.32 -20.44
N GLY A 498 1.28 19.00 -21.00
CA GLY A 498 2.57 18.42 -21.36
C GLY A 498 3.67 19.47 -21.49
N MET A 499 4.79 19.05 -22.07
CA MET A 499 5.95 19.91 -22.30
C MET A 499 6.56 19.66 -23.68
N LEU A 500 7.18 20.70 -24.25
CA LEU A 500 8.04 20.58 -25.43
C LEU A 500 9.26 19.72 -25.12
N VAL A 501 9.52 18.71 -25.95
CA VAL A 501 10.71 17.84 -25.82
C VAL A 501 11.94 18.47 -26.48
N SER A 502 11.73 19.31 -27.50
CA SER A 502 12.78 20.01 -28.24
C SER A 502 12.33 21.42 -28.61
N ASP A 503 13.30 22.28 -28.88
CA ASP A 503 13.07 23.64 -29.36
C ASP A 503 12.18 23.66 -30.62
N LEU A 504 11.18 24.55 -30.64
CA LEU A 504 10.30 24.80 -31.77
C LEU A 504 10.63 26.16 -32.38
N TYR A 505 11.13 26.18 -33.62
CA TYR A 505 11.50 27.42 -34.29
C TYR A 505 10.28 28.14 -34.90
N ALA A 506 10.49 29.41 -35.25
CA ALA A 506 9.48 30.18 -35.95
C ALA A 506 9.11 29.50 -37.28
N GLY A 507 7.81 29.39 -37.53
CA GLY A 507 7.23 28.81 -38.73
C GLY A 507 6.59 29.85 -39.64
N HIS A 508 5.84 29.36 -40.63
CA HIS A 508 5.02 30.21 -41.48
C HIS A 508 3.63 30.43 -40.88
N THR A 509 3.11 31.64 -41.03
CA THR A 509 1.71 31.99 -40.70
C THR A 509 0.83 31.86 -41.94
N SER A 510 -0.47 31.62 -41.75
CA SER A 510 -1.48 31.59 -42.83
C SER A 510 -1.29 30.51 -43.91
N ARG A 511 -0.41 29.53 -43.67
CA ARG A 511 -0.20 28.32 -44.49
C ARG A 511 0.35 27.21 -43.61
N PHE A 512 0.34 25.98 -44.11
CA PHE A 512 0.96 24.87 -43.40
C PHE A 512 2.47 25.10 -43.22
N ASP A 513 2.91 24.94 -41.99
CA ASP A 513 4.30 24.73 -41.64
C ASP A 513 4.62 23.23 -41.74
N LEU A 514 5.37 22.89 -42.79
CA LEU A 514 5.83 21.53 -43.08
C LEU A 514 7.31 21.34 -42.72
N GLY A 515 8.00 22.41 -42.28
CA GLY A 515 9.42 22.38 -41.97
C GLY A 515 9.71 22.07 -40.51
N ASN A 516 8.82 22.51 -39.60
CA ASN A 516 8.93 22.21 -38.17
C ASN A 516 8.18 20.93 -37.79
N ALA A 517 8.72 20.22 -36.80
CA ALA A 517 8.05 19.12 -36.12
C ALA A 517 7.98 19.44 -34.62
N LEU A 518 6.77 19.47 -34.09
CA LEU A 518 6.49 19.75 -32.68
C LEU A 518 6.53 18.43 -31.91
N VAL A 519 7.50 18.24 -31.03
CA VAL A 519 7.61 17.02 -30.21
C VAL A 519 7.20 17.33 -28.78
N VAL A 520 6.21 16.61 -28.26
CA VAL A 520 5.60 16.87 -26.95
C VAL A 520 5.52 15.61 -26.10
N ASP A 521 5.73 15.77 -24.79
CA ASP A 521 5.41 14.77 -23.77
C ASP A 521 4.14 15.19 -23.04
N LEU A 522 3.07 14.40 -23.13
CA LEU A 522 1.82 14.58 -22.41
C LEU A 522 1.80 13.78 -21.11
N LEU A 523 1.27 14.41 -20.05
CA LEU A 523 1.08 13.76 -18.75
C LEU A 523 -0.06 12.72 -18.78
N THR A 524 -1.06 12.94 -19.64
CA THR A 524 -2.22 12.04 -19.80
C THR A 524 -2.87 12.23 -21.18
N GLY A 525 -3.71 11.26 -21.55
CA GLY A 525 -4.49 11.28 -22.79
C GLY A 525 -3.68 10.93 -24.04
N THR A 526 -4.35 11.02 -25.18
CA THR A 526 -3.78 10.72 -26.49
C THR A 526 -4.04 11.86 -27.48
N LEU A 527 -3.22 11.91 -28.52
CA LEU A 527 -3.38 12.77 -29.70
C LEU A 527 -3.54 11.88 -30.93
N GLU A 528 -4.37 12.31 -31.87
CA GLU A 528 -4.63 11.61 -33.12
C GLU A 528 -4.52 12.54 -34.32
N SER A 529 -4.23 11.97 -35.48
CA SER A 529 -4.21 12.74 -36.73
C SER A 529 -5.63 13.09 -37.14
N VAL A 530 -5.82 14.29 -37.69
CA VAL A 530 -7.12 14.80 -38.10
C VAL A 530 -7.12 15.19 -39.58
N THR A 531 -8.28 15.15 -40.21
CA THR A 531 -8.44 15.61 -41.60
C THR A 531 -8.24 17.12 -41.69
N ASP A 532 -7.88 17.62 -42.89
CA ASP A 532 -7.76 19.07 -43.11
C ASP A 532 -9.08 19.81 -42.79
N LEU A 533 -10.24 19.21 -43.07
CA LEU A 533 -11.55 19.83 -42.76
C LEU A 533 -11.75 20.02 -41.26
N THR A 534 -11.49 18.97 -40.47
CA THR A 534 -11.58 19.03 -39.01
C THR A 534 -10.53 19.97 -38.41
N LEU A 535 -9.33 20.01 -38.99
CA LEU A 535 -8.27 20.93 -38.59
C LEU A 535 -8.71 22.39 -38.81
N PHE A 536 -9.25 22.73 -39.99
CA PHE A 536 -9.77 24.07 -40.25
C PHE A 536 -10.99 24.42 -39.38
N GLY A 537 -11.71 23.42 -38.89
CA GLY A 537 -12.76 23.57 -37.88
C GLY A 537 -12.26 23.81 -36.45
N GLY A 538 -10.94 23.88 -36.22
CA GLY A 538 -10.36 24.15 -34.89
C GLY A 538 -9.83 22.92 -34.15
N ALA A 539 -9.92 21.72 -34.74
CA ALA A 539 -9.42 20.50 -34.09
C ALA A 539 -7.89 20.53 -33.87
N ASN A 540 -7.42 19.71 -32.93
CA ASN A 540 -6.00 19.57 -32.57
C ASN A 540 -5.29 20.89 -32.24
N ALA A 541 -5.99 21.84 -31.62
CA ALA A 541 -5.39 23.06 -31.13
C ALA A 541 -4.63 22.82 -29.81
N LEU A 542 -3.42 23.38 -29.72
CA LEU A 542 -2.58 23.37 -28.54
C LEU A 542 -2.09 24.80 -28.27
N ALA A 543 -2.06 25.21 -27.00
CA ALA A 543 -1.34 26.39 -26.57
C ALA A 543 0.08 25.99 -26.14
N ILE A 544 1.08 26.70 -26.67
CA ILE A 544 2.50 26.50 -26.40
C ILE A 544 3.05 27.74 -25.72
N GLU A 545 3.62 27.56 -24.53
CA GLU A 545 4.28 28.65 -23.79
C GLU A 545 5.66 28.90 -24.39
N SER A 546 5.79 29.94 -25.21
CA SER A 546 7.07 30.31 -25.86
C SER A 546 7.99 31.11 -24.94
N ALA A 547 7.39 31.81 -23.96
CA ALA A 547 8.05 32.48 -22.84
C ALA A 547 7.02 32.58 -21.68
N PRO A 548 7.44 32.84 -20.44
CA PRO A 548 6.51 32.91 -19.30
C PRO A 548 5.29 33.81 -19.56
N GLY A 549 4.09 33.22 -19.59
CA GLY A 549 2.82 33.92 -19.87
C GLY A 549 2.57 34.31 -21.33
N VAL A 550 3.44 33.93 -22.27
CA VAL A 550 3.31 34.20 -23.71
C VAL A 550 2.97 32.90 -24.43
N TRP A 551 1.77 32.86 -25.01
CA TRP A 551 1.18 31.65 -25.58
C TRP A 551 0.99 31.75 -27.08
N GLU A 552 1.60 30.82 -27.82
CA GLU A 552 1.29 30.57 -29.23
C GLU A 552 0.19 29.51 -29.34
N ILE A 553 -0.84 29.74 -30.16
CA ILE A 553 -1.80 28.69 -30.51
C ILE A 553 -1.37 28.02 -31.82
N VAL A 554 -1.14 26.70 -31.73
CA VAL A 554 -0.76 25.84 -32.86
C VAL A 554 -1.82 24.78 -33.07
N GLN A 555 -2.13 24.46 -34.32
CA GLN A 555 -2.89 23.25 -34.66
C GLN A 555 -2.03 22.25 -35.42
N ALA A 556 -2.24 20.95 -35.21
CA ALA A 556 -1.48 19.90 -35.88
C ALA A 556 -2.38 18.93 -36.67
N GLY A 557 -2.11 18.78 -37.97
CA GLY A 557 -2.85 17.84 -38.81
C GLY A 557 -2.44 16.37 -38.60
N ALA A 558 -1.15 16.13 -38.36
CA ALA A 558 -0.61 14.78 -38.20
C ALA A 558 0.01 14.58 -36.81
N ALA A 559 -0.34 13.47 -36.16
CA ALA A 559 0.17 13.05 -34.86
C ALA A 559 0.71 11.60 -34.92
N GLU A 560 1.99 11.43 -34.59
CA GLU A 560 2.71 10.16 -34.54
C GLU A 560 3.12 9.86 -33.09
N LEU A 561 2.73 8.71 -32.54
CA LEU A 561 3.14 8.27 -31.20
C LEU A 561 4.56 7.70 -31.27
N LEU A 562 5.51 8.33 -30.57
CA LEU A 562 6.91 7.90 -30.53
C LEU A 562 7.21 6.97 -29.34
N ALA A 563 6.57 7.22 -28.20
CA ALA A 563 6.68 6.46 -26.95
C ALA A 563 5.43 6.73 -26.10
N PRO A 564 5.14 5.98 -25.01
CA PRO A 564 4.01 6.28 -24.13
C PRO A 564 4.00 7.76 -23.69
N GLY A 565 2.95 8.50 -24.06
CA GLY A 565 2.81 9.94 -23.77
C GLY A 565 3.60 10.88 -24.70
N ARG A 566 4.51 10.39 -25.55
CA ARG A 566 5.36 11.20 -26.44
C ARG A 566 4.85 11.21 -27.87
N TYR A 567 4.58 12.39 -28.41
CA TYR A 567 4.07 12.56 -29.77
C TYR A 567 4.95 13.47 -30.62
N ARG A 568 5.08 13.13 -31.90
CA ARG A 568 5.55 14.05 -32.95
C ARG A 568 4.35 14.57 -33.72
N LEU A 569 4.21 15.89 -33.74
CA LEU A 569 3.17 16.62 -34.42
C LEU A 569 3.75 17.35 -35.63
N THR A 570 3.14 17.17 -36.80
CA THR A 570 3.58 17.80 -38.06
C THR A 570 2.39 18.35 -38.83
N ARG A 571 2.66 19.06 -39.94
CA ARG A 571 1.64 19.76 -40.73
C ARG A 571 0.92 20.79 -39.86
N LEU A 572 1.70 21.74 -39.36
CA LEU A 572 1.28 22.67 -38.32
C LEU A 572 0.61 23.92 -38.94
N LEU A 573 -0.44 24.43 -38.28
CA LEU A 573 -0.94 25.79 -38.48
C LEU A 573 -0.48 26.63 -37.29
N ARG A 574 0.37 27.63 -37.55
CA ARG A 574 1.05 28.43 -36.52
C ARG A 574 0.32 29.74 -36.25
N GLY A 575 0.55 30.31 -35.06
CA GLY A 575 0.06 31.64 -34.68
C GLY A 575 -1.45 31.85 -34.80
N GLN A 576 -2.25 30.81 -34.56
CA GLN A 576 -3.70 30.89 -34.71
C GLN A 576 -4.33 31.93 -33.77
N ARG A 577 -5.48 32.47 -34.19
CA ARG A 577 -6.23 33.49 -33.42
C ARG A 577 -5.36 34.71 -33.02
N GLY A 578 -4.48 35.16 -33.91
CA GLY A 578 -3.69 36.39 -33.71
C GLY A 578 -2.46 36.22 -32.83
N THR A 579 -2.00 34.98 -32.61
CA THR A 579 -0.83 34.67 -31.76
C THR A 579 0.49 34.61 -32.54
N GLU A 580 0.53 35.14 -33.76
CA GLU A 580 1.75 35.12 -34.58
C GLU A 580 2.92 35.86 -33.92
N GLY A 581 2.62 36.92 -33.15
CA GLY A 581 3.62 37.66 -32.37
C GLY A 581 4.12 36.93 -31.12
N ALA A 582 3.44 35.84 -30.71
CA ALA A 582 3.84 34.99 -29.59
C ALA A 582 4.72 33.81 -30.03
N MET A 583 4.97 33.65 -31.34
CA MET A 583 5.85 32.61 -31.86
C MET A 583 7.28 32.81 -31.36
N GLY A 584 7.81 31.82 -30.63
CA GLY A 584 9.22 31.79 -30.24
C GLY A 584 10.14 31.48 -31.42
N ASN A 585 11.39 31.95 -31.34
CA ASN A 585 12.43 31.58 -32.30
C ASN A 585 13.78 31.31 -31.61
N PRO A 586 13.93 30.17 -30.91
CA PRO A 586 12.93 29.12 -30.71
C PRO A 586 11.98 29.39 -29.52
N ALA A 587 10.85 28.69 -29.47
CA ALA A 587 10.18 28.34 -28.22
C ALA A 587 10.96 27.17 -27.59
N PRO A 588 11.48 27.33 -26.36
CA PRO A 588 12.48 26.40 -25.82
C PRO A 588 11.89 25.06 -25.40
N ALA A 589 12.70 24.01 -25.48
CA ALA A 589 12.42 22.72 -24.82
C ALA A 589 12.08 22.94 -23.33
N GLY A 590 11.12 22.17 -22.82
CA GLY A 590 10.55 22.34 -21.49
C GLY A 590 9.40 23.36 -21.40
N GLY A 591 9.13 24.13 -22.47
CA GLY A 591 7.96 25.00 -22.54
C GLY A 591 6.66 24.22 -22.38
N ARG A 592 5.69 24.77 -21.63
CA ARG A 592 4.41 24.11 -21.37
C ARG A 592 3.58 23.98 -22.64
N VAL A 593 2.87 22.87 -22.74
CA VAL A 593 1.91 22.59 -23.80
C VAL A 593 0.58 22.22 -23.17
N VAL A 594 -0.50 22.86 -23.61
CA VAL A 594 -1.86 22.53 -23.16
C VAL A 594 -2.73 22.28 -24.38
N VAL A 595 -3.39 21.11 -24.45
CA VAL A 595 -4.37 20.83 -25.50
C VAL A 595 -5.63 21.66 -25.24
N LEU A 596 -6.08 22.40 -26.24
CA LEU A 596 -7.24 23.28 -26.14
C LEU A 596 -8.51 22.50 -26.48
N ASP A 597 -9.17 21.99 -25.45
CA ASP A 597 -10.41 21.23 -25.53
C ASP A 597 -11.40 21.62 -24.42
N THR A 598 -12.48 20.86 -24.27
CA THR A 598 -13.53 21.09 -23.27
C THR A 598 -13.12 20.77 -21.83
N ALA A 599 -11.89 20.30 -21.58
CA ALA A 599 -11.39 20.05 -20.23
C ALA A 599 -10.86 21.32 -19.54
N LEU A 600 -10.69 22.42 -20.28
CA LEU A 600 -10.29 23.72 -19.74
C LEU A 600 -11.52 24.43 -19.16
N ALA A 601 -11.33 25.15 -18.05
CA ALA A 601 -12.38 25.97 -17.47
C ALA A 601 -12.08 27.47 -17.66
N SER A 602 -13.12 28.27 -17.87
CA SER A 602 -12.99 29.74 -17.91
C SER A 602 -12.94 30.31 -16.51
N LEU A 603 -12.01 31.23 -16.25
CA LEU A 603 -11.94 31.97 -15.01
C LEU A 603 -12.91 33.16 -15.02
N PRO A 604 -13.96 33.17 -14.16
CA PRO A 604 -14.97 34.24 -14.13
C PRO A 604 -14.44 35.50 -13.43
N ILE A 605 -13.48 36.19 -14.05
CA ILE A 605 -13.04 37.51 -13.62
C ILE A 605 -13.92 38.61 -14.22
N ALA A 606 -13.94 39.78 -13.59
CA ALA A 606 -14.56 40.99 -14.15
C ALA A 606 -13.56 41.77 -15.03
N GLU A 607 -14.06 42.57 -15.97
CA GLU A 607 -13.20 43.45 -16.78
C GLU A 607 -12.43 44.48 -15.95
N ALA A 608 -12.99 44.88 -14.80
CA ALA A 608 -12.32 45.78 -13.85
C ALA A 608 -11.09 45.13 -13.16
N ASP A 609 -10.97 43.80 -13.21
CA ASP A 609 -9.83 43.07 -12.63
C ASP A 609 -8.63 42.97 -13.59
N LEU A 610 -8.77 43.43 -14.84
CA LEU A 610 -7.72 43.37 -15.85
C LEU A 610 -6.54 44.27 -15.46
N GLY A 611 -5.33 43.76 -15.62
CA GLY A 611 -4.07 44.41 -15.26
C GLY A 611 -3.73 44.37 -13.77
N ILE A 612 -4.60 43.81 -12.92
CA ILE A 612 -4.37 43.68 -11.48
C ILE A 612 -3.71 42.32 -11.17
N PRO A 613 -2.55 42.30 -10.48
CA PRO A 613 -1.92 41.05 -10.05
C PRO A 613 -2.71 40.41 -8.91
N TRP A 614 -3.04 39.13 -9.06
CA TRP A 614 -3.74 38.33 -8.04
C TRP A 614 -2.89 37.13 -7.61
N ASN A 615 -3.06 36.72 -6.36
CA ASN A 615 -2.55 35.45 -5.86
C ASN A 615 -3.63 34.39 -6.03
N TRP A 616 -3.28 33.25 -6.62
CA TRP A 616 -4.20 32.16 -6.90
C TRP A 616 -3.80 30.91 -6.13
N ARG A 617 -4.78 30.12 -5.72
CA ARG A 617 -4.58 28.79 -5.14
C ARG A 617 -5.47 27.79 -5.84
N ILE A 618 -4.89 26.68 -6.30
CA ILE A 618 -5.62 25.64 -7.05
C ILE A 618 -5.34 24.27 -6.42
N GLY A 619 -6.39 23.53 -6.09
CA GLY A 619 -6.25 22.24 -5.41
C GLY A 619 -7.57 21.46 -5.33
N PRO A 620 -7.56 20.28 -4.69
CA PRO A 620 -8.75 19.45 -4.53
C PRO A 620 -9.89 20.18 -3.80
N ALA A 621 -11.09 20.22 -4.40
CA ALA A 621 -12.24 20.89 -3.80
C ALA A 621 -12.69 20.24 -2.46
N SER A 622 -12.34 18.97 -2.24
CA SER A 622 -12.59 18.23 -0.99
C SER A 622 -11.67 18.62 0.17
N ARG A 623 -10.70 19.51 -0.05
CA ARG A 623 -9.71 19.97 0.95
C ARG A 623 -9.80 21.49 1.14
N PRO A 624 -9.51 22.00 2.35
CA PRO A 624 -9.48 23.44 2.60
C PRO A 624 -8.33 24.12 1.82
N VAL A 625 -8.50 25.39 1.43
CA VAL A 625 -7.51 26.17 0.65
C VAL A 625 -6.12 26.31 1.32
N SER A 626 -6.03 26.04 2.63
CA SER A 626 -4.78 26.03 3.40
C SER A 626 -4.05 24.68 3.39
N ASP A 627 -4.65 23.63 2.84
CA ASP A 627 -4.06 22.29 2.73
C ASP A 627 -2.83 22.30 1.79
N GLU A 628 -1.84 21.46 2.07
CA GLU A 628 -0.57 21.39 1.31
C GLU A 628 -0.76 20.95 -0.15
N THR A 629 -1.93 20.39 -0.47
CA THR A 629 -2.30 20.00 -1.84
C THR A 629 -2.63 21.17 -2.76
N TYR A 630 -2.78 22.40 -2.25
CA TYR A 630 -3.04 23.58 -3.08
C TYR A 630 -1.73 24.18 -3.63
N VAL A 631 -1.65 24.36 -4.95
CA VAL A 631 -0.56 25.09 -5.60
C VAL A 631 -0.85 26.58 -5.61
N ALA A 632 0.12 27.39 -5.19
CA ALA A 632 0.05 28.84 -5.20
C ALA A 632 0.75 29.42 -6.44
N GLN A 633 0.14 30.40 -7.09
CA GLN A 633 0.73 31.09 -8.25
C GLN A 633 0.27 32.55 -8.32
N ALA A 634 1.13 33.43 -8.82
CA ALA A 634 0.77 34.80 -9.16
C ALA A 634 0.37 34.88 -10.63
N PHE A 635 -0.74 35.55 -10.94
CA PHE A 635 -1.19 35.72 -12.32
C PHE A 635 -1.99 37.02 -12.48
N THR A 636 -1.67 37.76 -13.54
CA THR A 636 -2.27 39.05 -13.89
C THR A 636 -3.02 38.90 -15.20
N PRO A 637 -4.36 38.82 -15.18
CA PRO A 637 -5.15 38.79 -16.40
C PRO A 637 -4.99 40.09 -17.20
N THR A 638 -4.63 40.02 -18.48
CA THR A 638 -4.47 41.18 -19.37
C THR A 638 -5.60 41.34 -20.38
N GLY A 639 -6.45 40.30 -20.53
CA GLY A 639 -7.57 40.29 -21.46
C GLY A 639 -7.09 40.07 -22.90
N ALA A 640 -6.29 39.02 -23.12
CA ALA A 640 -5.70 38.74 -24.44
C ALA A 640 -6.75 38.61 -25.56
N GLY A 641 -7.94 38.07 -25.26
CA GLY A 641 -9.04 37.98 -26.23
C GLY A 641 -9.74 39.31 -26.56
N LEU A 642 -9.51 40.38 -25.78
CA LEU A 642 -9.94 41.74 -26.14
C LEU A 642 -8.95 42.44 -27.08
N ARG A 643 -7.74 41.89 -27.27
CA ARG A 643 -6.68 42.56 -28.03
C ARG A 643 -6.96 42.50 -29.54
N PRO A 644 -7.09 43.65 -30.22
CA PRO A 644 -7.19 43.66 -31.67
C PRO A 644 -5.99 42.98 -32.31
N PHE A 645 -6.24 42.19 -33.36
CA PHE A 645 -5.17 41.53 -34.11
C PHE A 645 -4.34 42.54 -34.88
N SER A 646 -3.10 42.17 -35.22
CA SER A 646 -2.23 43.00 -36.06
C SER A 646 -2.84 43.16 -37.44
N VAL A 647 -2.68 44.33 -38.07
CA VAL A 647 -3.18 44.57 -39.43
C VAL A 647 -2.43 43.72 -40.47
N ALA A 648 -3.04 43.49 -41.63
CA ALA A 648 -2.46 42.72 -42.73
C ALA A 648 -2.20 43.56 -43.98
N HIS A 649 -1.49 42.98 -44.95
CA HIS A 649 -1.32 43.53 -46.30
C HIS A 649 -0.93 45.01 -46.37
N VAL A 650 0.03 45.44 -45.55
CA VAL A 650 0.54 46.82 -45.61
C VAL A 650 1.13 47.08 -46.99
N ALA A 651 0.60 48.08 -47.69
CA ALA A 651 0.95 48.40 -49.06
C ALA A 651 2.41 48.90 -49.14
N GLN A 652 3.16 48.32 -50.07
CA GLN A 652 4.56 48.68 -50.29
C GLN A 652 4.68 49.85 -51.30
N PRO A 653 5.35 50.96 -50.95
CA PRO A 653 5.45 52.13 -51.81
C PRO A 653 6.07 51.86 -53.19
N TRP A 654 7.10 51.01 -53.26
CA TRP A 654 7.78 50.65 -54.52
C TRP A 654 6.89 50.00 -55.58
N ARG A 655 5.70 49.51 -55.23
CA ARG A 655 4.77 48.86 -56.18
C ARG A 655 4.10 49.83 -57.14
N THR A 656 4.13 51.13 -56.84
CA THR A 656 3.51 52.18 -57.67
C THR A 656 4.54 53.28 -57.96
N PRO A 657 4.70 53.73 -59.21
CA PRO A 657 5.55 54.87 -59.53
C PRO A 657 5.12 56.09 -58.71
N ARG A 658 6.07 56.71 -57.99
CA ARG A 658 5.81 57.85 -57.11
C ARG A 658 6.84 58.95 -57.35
N THR A 659 6.36 60.20 -57.38
CA THR A 659 7.19 61.39 -57.19
C THR A 659 7.25 61.71 -55.68
N PRO A 660 8.42 62.05 -55.10
CA PRO A 660 8.52 62.44 -53.69
C PRO A 660 7.48 63.50 -53.30
N GLY A 661 6.81 63.31 -52.17
CA GLY A 661 5.60 64.04 -51.77
C GLY A 661 4.91 63.41 -50.55
N ASP A 662 3.60 63.60 -50.37
CA ASP A 662 2.85 62.93 -49.30
C ASP A 662 2.89 61.39 -49.46
N LEU A 663 3.11 60.67 -48.35
CA LEU A 663 3.08 59.21 -48.32
C LEU A 663 1.75 58.74 -47.72
N THR A 664 0.94 58.01 -48.49
CA THR A 664 -0.23 57.29 -47.94
C THR A 664 0.17 55.87 -47.57
N ILE A 665 0.18 55.57 -46.28
CA ILE A 665 0.38 54.22 -45.73
C ILE A 665 -1.00 53.55 -45.68
N ARG A 666 -1.15 52.39 -46.31
CA ARG A 666 -2.42 51.64 -46.38
C ARG A 666 -2.25 50.21 -45.87
N TRP A 667 -3.29 49.63 -45.28
CA TRP A 667 -3.31 48.26 -44.79
C TRP A 667 -4.71 47.65 -44.91
N THR A 668 -4.85 46.38 -44.55
CA THR A 668 -6.12 45.67 -44.45
C THR A 668 -6.42 45.36 -42.98
N ARG A 669 -7.65 45.66 -42.55
CA ARG A 669 -8.14 45.37 -41.19
C ARG A 669 -8.23 43.86 -40.98
N ARG A 670 -7.83 43.40 -39.79
CA ARG A 670 -8.12 42.04 -39.29
C ARG A 670 -9.12 42.16 -38.15
N SER A 671 -9.92 41.12 -37.94
CA SER A 671 -10.88 41.06 -36.84
C SER A 671 -10.62 39.86 -35.95
N ARG A 672 -10.82 40.05 -34.65
CA ARG A 672 -10.75 38.98 -33.64
C ARG A 672 -12.08 38.24 -33.45
N ALA A 673 -13.17 38.74 -34.02
CA ALA A 673 -14.47 38.10 -33.94
C ALA A 673 -14.41 36.67 -34.51
N LEU A 674 -15.09 35.71 -33.90
CA LEU A 674 -15.10 34.32 -34.35
C LEU A 674 -15.76 34.17 -35.74
N ALA A 675 -16.75 35.00 -36.05
CA ALA A 675 -17.40 35.04 -37.35
C ALA A 675 -16.59 35.75 -38.46
N ALA A 676 -15.38 36.25 -38.17
CA ALA A 676 -14.59 37.03 -39.13
C ALA A 676 -14.12 36.23 -40.36
N ASP A 677 -14.11 34.90 -40.26
CA ASP A 677 -13.74 33.99 -41.37
C ASP A 677 -14.90 33.68 -42.32
N SER A 678 -16.07 34.30 -42.11
CA SER A 678 -17.24 34.15 -42.98
C SER A 678 -17.07 34.89 -44.30
N TRP A 679 -17.25 34.18 -45.42
CA TRP A 679 -17.26 34.74 -46.78
C TRP A 679 -18.61 35.36 -47.18
N GLY A 680 -19.61 35.34 -46.29
CA GLY A 680 -20.95 35.83 -46.58
C GLY A 680 -21.11 37.36 -46.46
N ALA A 681 -20.21 38.03 -45.75
CA ALA A 681 -20.25 39.48 -45.54
C ALA A 681 -19.34 40.21 -46.55
N VAL A 682 -19.67 41.47 -46.86
CA VAL A 682 -18.87 42.32 -47.76
C VAL A 682 -17.56 42.77 -47.10
N GLU A 683 -17.57 42.96 -45.79
CA GLU A 683 -16.43 43.38 -44.97
C GLU A 683 -16.38 42.57 -43.68
N VAL A 684 -15.18 42.35 -43.14
CA VAL A 684 -15.00 41.63 -41.87
C VAL A 684 -15.65 42.41 -40.71
N SER A 685 -16.28 41.72 -39.77
CA SER A 685 -16.96 42.36 -38.65
C SER A 685 -15.99 43.21 -37.81
N LEU A 686 -16.41 44.41 -37.39
CA LEU A 686 -15.67 45.23 -36.45
C LEU A 686 -16.03 44.77 -35.03
N ALA A 687 -15.03 44.25 -34.30
CA ALA A 687 -15.20 43.79 -32.92
C ALA A 687 -15.02 44.91 -31.88
N GLU A 688 -14.92 46.16 -32.34
CA GLU A 688 -14.73 47.37 -31.54
C GLU A 688 -15.86 48.37 -31.85
N GLU A 689 -16.15 49.30 -30.93
CA GLU A 689 -17.22 50.30 -31.14
C GLU A 689 -16.89 51.28 -32.28
N LEU A 690 -15.61 51.60 -32.45
CA LEU A 690 -15.11 52.52 -33.47
C LEU A 690 -13.85 51.94 -34.13
N GLU A 691 -13.70 52.16 -35.43
CA GLU A 691 -12.48 51.82 -36.15
C GLU A 691 -11.44 52.92 -35.95
N ALA A 692 -10.32 52.60 -35.30
CA ALA A 692 -9.25 53.54 -35.01
C ALA A 692 -7.88 52.85 -35.04
N TYR A 693 -6.86 53.59 -35.50
CA TYR A 693 -5.49 53.12 -35.63
C TYR A 693 -4.47 54.16 -35.19
N GLU A 694 -3.32 53.67 -34.72
CA GLU A 694 -2.09 54.43 -34.56
C GLU A 694 -0.98 53.84 -35.42
N VAL A 695 -0.23 54.72 -36.08
CA VAL A 695 0.95 54.36 -36.89
C VAL A 695 2.17 55.06 -36.31
N GLU A 696 3.09 54.29 -35.76
CA GLU A 696 4.40 54.76 -35.33
C GLU A 696 5.35 54.78 -36.52
N ILE A 697 6.02 55.91 -36.71
CA ILE A 697 7.14 56.11 -37.64
C ILE A 697 8.42 55.93 -36.84
N LEU A 698 9.25 54.96 -37.23
CA LEU A 698 10.41 54.54 -36.46
C LEU A 698 11.73 54.97 -37.11
N ASP A 699 12.70 55.32 -36.27
CA ASP A 699 14.13 55.47 -36.58
C ASP A 699 14.90 54.49 -35.69
N GLY A 700 15.20 53.31 -36.24
CA GLY A 700 15.61 52.16 -35.44
C GLY A 700 14.57 51.82 -34.37
N ALA A 701 14.94 51.92 -33.09
CA ALA A 701 14.03 51.65 -31.97
C ALA A 701 13.23 52.90 -31.52
N THR A 702 13.56 54.09 -32.01
CA THR A 702 12.96 55.35 -31.55
C THR A 702 11.72 55.70 -32.35
N VAL A 703 10.61 56.00 -31.68
CA VAL A 703 9.39 56.53 -32.31
C VAL A 703 9.60 58.01 -32.62
N LYS A 704 9.72 58.36 -33.91
CA LYS A 704 9.83 59.74 -34.39
C LYS A 704 8.49 60.45 -34.41
N ARG A 705 7.42 59.73 -34.77
CA ARG A 705 6.08 60.28 -34.93
C ARG A 705 5.02 59.21 -34.72
N VAL A 706 3.85 59.64 -34.24
CA VAL A 706 2.63 58.82 -34.19
C VAL A 706 1.57 59.52 -35.05
N LEU A 707 0.95 58.77 -35.97
CA LEU A 707 -0.17 59.23 -36.79
C LEU A 707 -1.44 58.48 -36.34
N SER A 708 -2.54 59.20 -36.12
CA SER A 708 -3.83 58.60 -35.77
C SER A 708 -4.80 58.68 -36.96
N THR A 709 -5.58 57.63 -37.20
CA THR A 709 -6.58 57.59 -38.27
C THR A 709 -7.78 56.73 -37.87
N ALA A 710 -8.94 57.05 -38.43
CA ALA A 710 -10.19 56.28 -38.26
C ALA A 710 -10.51 55.40 -39.49
N THR A 711 -9.52 55.19 -40.37
CA THR A 711 -9.65 54.38 -41.59
C THR A 711 -8.41 53.52 -41.77
N THR A 712 -8.44 52.58 -42.71
CA THR A 712 -7.29 51.70 -43.05
C THR A 712 -6.14 52.39 -43.80
N SER A 713 -6.02 53.72 -43.65
CA SER A 713 -4.92 54.49 -44.21
C SER A 713 -4.53 55.71 -43.37
N ALA A 714 -3.24 56.04 -43.37
CA ALA A 714 -2.70 57.26 -42.75
C ALA A 714 -1.85 58.02 -43.77
N ILE A 715 -1.92 59.36 -43.72
CA ILE A 715 -1.11 60.24 -44.57
C ILE A 715 0.06 60.77 -43.74
N TYR A 716 1.28 60.47 -44.18
CA TYR A 716 2.52 61.05 -43.68
C TYR A 716 2.95 62.16 -44.65
N THR A 717 2.66 63.40 -44.29
CA THR A 717 2.77 64.52 -45.25
C THR A 717 4.23 64.84 -45.58
N ALA A 718 4.48 65.45 -46.73
CA ALA A 718 5.82 65.86 -47.16
C ALA A 718 6.48 66.81 -46.14
N ALA A 719 5.70 67.67 -45.48
CA ALA A 719 6.16 68.56 -44.42
C ALA A 719 6.61 67.76 -43.17
N GLN A 720 5.84 66.74 -42.78
CA GLN A 720 6.20 65.87 -41.66
C GLN A 720 7.44 65.02 -41.98
N GLN A 721 7.53 64.47 -43.19
CA GLN A 721 8.73 63.76 -43.66
C GLN A 721 9.96 64.67 -43.64
N SER A 722 9.85 65.90 -44.13
CA SER A 722 10.97 66.85 -44.14
C SER A 722 11.38 67.29 -42.72
N ALA A 723 10.43 67.36 -41.78
CA ALA A 723 10.74 67.65 -40.38
C ALA A 723 11.48 66.48 -39.69
N ASP A 724 11.11 65.24 -40.02
CA ASP A 724 11.65 64.05 -39.36
C ASP A 724 12.97 63.57 -40.02
N TRP A 725 13.12 63.77 -41.34
CA TRP A 725 14.20 63.20 -42.17
C TRP A 725 14.98 64.23 -43.02
N GLY A 726 14.59 65.51 -43.02
CA GLY A 726 15.23 66.57 -43.80
C GLY A 726 14.77 66.70 -45.26
N ALA A 727 14.14 65.66 -45.83
CA ALA A 727 13.49 65.68 -47.14
C ALA A 727 12.37 64.62 -47.22
N PRO A 728 11.45 64.70 -48.20
CA PRO A 728 10.52 63.61 -48.48
C PRO A 728 11.24 62.33 -48.92
N LEU A 729 10.75 61.18 -48.45
CA LEU A 729 11.30 59.86 -48.79
C LEU A 729 11.14 59.55 -50.28
N GLY A 730 12.19 59.02 -50.89
CA GLY A 730 12.29 58.72 -52.32
C GLY A 730 12.98 57.38 -52.63
N PRO A 731 13.20 57.08 -53.92
CA PRO A 731 13.77 55.79 -54.35
C PRO A 731 15.09 55.45 -53.64
N GLY A 732 15.14 54.28 -53.01
CA GLY A 732 16.29 53.81 -52.24
C GLY A 732 16.20 54.04 -50.73
N ASP A 733 15.23 54.82 -50.26
CA ASP A 733 14.98 54.98 -48.82
C ASP A 733 14.18 53.80 -48.24
N THR A 734 14.25 53.66 -46.92
CA THR A 734 13.43 52.72 -46.16
C THR A 734 12.77 53.41 -44.97
N LEU A 735 11.57 52.98 -44.61
CA LEU A 735 10.87 53.48 -43.44
C LEU A 735 10.26 52.33 -42.64
N ASP A 736 10.69 52.16 -41.40
CA ASP A 736 10.06 51.25 -40.47
C ASP A 736 8.81 51.88 -39.89
N VAL A 737 7.69 51.16 -40.00
CA VAL A 737 6.42 51.58 -39.40
C VAL A 737 5.85 50.48 -38.52
N ARG A 738 5.18 50.88 -37.45
CA ARG A 738 4.42 49.97 -36.58
C ARG A 738 2.97 50.42 -36.48
N ILE A 739 2.07 49.56 -36.92
CA ILE A 739 0.64 49.88 -37.01
C ILE A 739 -0.13 49.09 -35.95
N PHE A 740 -0.99 49.79 -35.23
CA PHE A 740 -1.86 49.24 -34.19
C PHE A 740 -3.31 49.56 -34.52
N GLN A 741 -4.18 48.55 -34.44
CA GLN A 741 -5.61 48.81 -34.27
C GLN A 741 -5.87 49.07 -32.79
N LEU A 742 -6.72 50.07 -32.50
CA LEU A 742 -7.06 50.43 -31.13
C LEU A 742 -8.33 49.71 -30.66
N SER A 743 -8.33 49.35 -29.38
CA SER A 743 -9.50 48.95 -28.62
C SER A 743 -9.85 50.03 -27.61
N ALA A 744 -11.14 50.30 -27.43
CA ALA A 744 -11.61 51.22 -26.41
C ALA A 744 -11.33 50.70 -24.98
N LEU A 745 -11.26 49.38 -24.80
CA LEU A 745 -11.10 48.75 -23.49
C LEU A 745 -9.63 48.64 -23.06
N ILE A 746 -8.75 48.21 -23.97
CA ILE A 746 -7.34 47.91 -23.64
C ILE A 746 -6.31 48.75 -24.41
N GLY A 747 -6.73 49.71 -25.22
CA GLY A 747 -5.83 50.57 -25.99
C GLY A 747 -5.22 49.87 -27.20
N ARG A 748 -3.89 49.93 -27.35
CA ARG A 748 -3.19 49.40 -28.53
C ARG A 748 -3.31 47.87 -28.64
N GLY A 749 -3.71 47.39 -29.82
CA GLY A 749 -3.72 45.97 -30.16
C GLY A 749 -2.34 45.40 -30.47
N ALA A 750 -2.31 44.23 -31.13
CA ALA A 750 -1.06 43.62 -31.55
C ALA A 750 -0.38 44.45 -32.67
N PRO A 751 0.93 44.75 -32.58
CA PRO A 751 1.62 45.54 -33.58
C PRO A 751 1.80 44.78 -34.90
N LYS A 752 1.65 45.49 -36.03
CA LYS A 752 2.25 45.09 -37.30
C LYS A 752 3.47 45.97 -37.57
N THR A 753 4.67 45.41 -37.43
CA THR A 753 5.92 46.06 -37.82
C THR A 753 6.25 45.70 -39.27
N VAL A 754 6.55 46.69 -40.10
CA VAL A 754 6.96 46.48 -41.49
C VAL A 754 7.90 47.59 -41.95
N THR A 755 8.93 47.21 -42.72
CA THR A 755 9.77 48.15 -43.44
C THR A 755 9.12 48.45 -44.79
N LEU A 756 8.82 49.72 -45.03
CA LEU A 756 8.40 50.24 -46.32
C LEU A 756 9.65 50.57 -47.14
N THR A 757 9.71 50.08 -48.37
CA THR A 757 10.81 50.38 -49.30
C THR A 757 10.29 51.26 -50.44
N PHE A 758 11.09 52.25 -50.84
CA PHE A 758 10.70 53.29 -51.78
C PHE A 758 11.44 53.18 -53.11
#